data_AF-A0A0D0B3G0-F1
#
_entry.id   AF-A0A0D0B3G0-F1
#
_cell.length_a   1.000
_cell.length_b   1.000
_cell.length_c   1.000
_cell.angle_alpha   90.00
_cell.angle_beta   90.00
_cell.angle_gamma   90.00
#
_symmetry.space_group_name_H-M   'P 1'
#
loop_
_entity.id
_entity.type
_entity.pdbx_description
1 polymer ?
#
loop_
_entity_poly.entity_id
_entity_poly.type
_entity_poly.pdbx_seq_one_letter_code
_entity_poly.pdbx_strand_id
1 'polypeptide(L)'
;MAGLTTFSLIIWIIFSLTEAVCAYRFPSHHLHRRDTAWTALGCWTDGVGGTRTLSATSYTDTVNMTVESCVSYCSTGSNAYVYAGVEYAQECYCGNYFSSGATNVSLSDCDMACTGNAGEFCGAGNRLDIFWSGAQPPPPPILVPSVGNWSLLGCYNDSATRALPYGTGVTGSVTVESCTTACYNAGYPLAGMEYADECYCGLTIENNSGPTSNTDCDMTCAGNSSEYCGGPNRLSMYNYTQAITIAPIVNPSNPSISPVTSGLTGNWTYGGCYVDNTNGRVLGNEFDSSTMTVEACIANCAGQSFTIAAIEYSTQCFCGDYLINGATKGAESGCNMACGGNATEACGGPNRLSVYSSNGNITLLPVPVVQNTSLPGQWVYEGCLAEPYTGARIFQYENEWTTNNTVDACLNQCAAFGYPVAGLEYGVQCFCGDVSDITTGGATYVSDSQCNIACSGDPLHLCGGLSRLSAYYWNGTMNTWNTPANTGYYEFFIGGLVVPLIATVGINNKVTFLEKHGTSEYNNSTGAYELDLSLVDNYQLAWREMHVQSDVFCSGSIVLPDKGGRQINIGGWSLSSTFGVRLYTPDGSAGVNGTNDWEENVNELTLQRGRWYPTAMMMPNGSILVVGGESGSNASPQPSLEILPKPPGGDTVITLDYLQRTDPNNLYPFLLVLPSGRFFIGYYNEARVLDPVTFDTVTVLPNMPGAVNNFLAGRTYPMEGSAVLLPQHAPYTDPIEVLICGGSTIGAAIALDNCISIAPEVPNATWTLERMPSKRVMPCITTLPDGTYLILNGAHQGVAGFGLATDPNLSAILYDPAQPIGQRFSILNNTIVARLYHSEATLLPDGRVLVSGSDPQTYYPNGSFVYPEEMRIEVYIPPYLNQGFRQPEFTITETDWALGGQYSITVNLFQGTTSGMRVSLVAASSSTHGNVMSGGRILFPAFSCSGNTCTITAPPNAYVSPPGWHQLFILDGPTPSHSAWVRIGGDPGQLGNWPDYPDFTTPGV
;
A
#
# COMPACT_ATOMS: atom_id res chain seq x y z
N MET A 1 36.15 24.70 63.52
CA MET A 1 36.41 23.25 63.59
C MET A 1 35.65 22.64 62.42
N ALA A 2 36.19 22.65 61.19
CA ALA A 2 37.14 21.68 60.63
C ALA A 2 36.57 20.25 60.72
N GLY A 3 36.34 19.49 59.65
CA GLY A 3 36.58 19.66 58.22
C GLY A 3 36.16 18.36 57.49
N LEU A 4 36.11 18.43 56.16
CA LEU A 4 36.19 17.33 55.16
C LEU A 4 35.50 15.99 55.50
N THR A 5 34.44 15.65 54.76
CA THR A 5 34.41 14.51 53.81
C THR A 5 32.96 14.24 53.36
N THR A 6 32.61 14.69 52.15
CA THR A 6 31.50 14.13 51.37
C THR A 6 32.01 13.80 49.97
N PHE A 7 33.07 12.99 49.95
CA PHE A 7 33.57 12.25 48.80
C PHE A 7 33.58 10.77 49.20
N SER A 8 32.40 10.21 49.50
CA SER A 8 32.29 8.75 49.73
C SER A 8 30.86 8.18 49.70
N LEU A 9 29.84 8.98 49.39
CA LEU A 9 28.45 8.50 49.26
C LEU A 9 27.88 8.62 47.83
N ILE A 10 28.77 8.81 46.85
CA ILE A 10 28.44 8.78 45.41
C ILE A 10 29.03 7.51 44.74
N ILE A 11 29.81 6.71 45.47
CA ILE A 11 30.43 5.47 44.96
C ILE A 11 29.67 4.20 45.40
N TRP A 12 28.63 4.32 46.25
CA TRP A 12 27.83 3.17 46.71
C TRP A 12 26.35 3.17 46.27
N ILE A 13 25.89 4.20 45.54
CA ILE A 13 24.55 4.22 44.90
C ILE A 13 24.70 4.37 43.37
N ILE A 14 25.87 3.99 42.83
CA ILE A 14 26.08 3.70 41.41
C ILE A 14 26.28 2.17 41.21
N PHE A 15 26.14 1.36 42.27
CA PHE A 15 26.38 -0.08 42.24
C PHE A 15 25.17 -0.96 42.60
N SER A 16 23.95 -0.42 42.60
CA SER A 16 22.75 -1.24 42.79
C SER A 16 21.52 -0.61 42.12
N LEU A 17 21.37 -0.78 40.81
CA LEU A 17 20.11 -0.85 40.05
C LEU A 17 20.38 -0.89 38.54
N THR A 18 21.09 -1.92 38.09
CA THR A 18 21.03 -2.42 36.70
C THR A 18 21.27 -3.93 36.74
N GLU A 19 20.22 -4.69 37.03
CA GLU A 19 20.14 -6.11 36.68
C GLU A 19 18.69 -6.59 36.91
N ALA A 20 17.89 -6.58 35.84
CA ALA A 20 16.76 -7.50 35.64
C ALA A 20 16.22 -7.38 34.20
N VAL A 21 17.10 -7.45 33.19
CA VAL A 21 16.73 -7.86 31.83
C VAL A 21 17.89 -8.70 31.26
N CYS A 22 17.54 -9.84 30.66
CA CYS A 22 18.39 -10.77 29.92
C CYS A 22 19.35 -11.68 30.70
N ALA A 23 18.76 -12.64 31.41
CA ALA A 23 19.28 -14.00 31.44
C ALA A 23 18.49 -14.87 30.43
N TYR A 24 18.56 -14.54 29.14
CA TYR A 24 18.57 -15.62 28.15
C TYR A 24 20.03 -16.00 27.99
N ARG A 25 20.33 -17.26 28.34
CA ARG A 25 21.60 -17.89 28.00
C ARG A 25 21.91 -17.55 26.55
N PHE A 26 22.96 -16.77 26.29
CA PHE A 26 23.72 -16.97 25.07
C PHE A 26 24.14 -18.43 25.11
N PRO A 27 23.74 -19.27 24.15
CA PRO A 27 24.38 -20.55 24.03
C PRO A 27 25.84 -20.23 23.77
N SER A 28 26.72 -20.77 24.60
CA SER A 28 28.11 -20.93 24.25
C SER A 28 28.15 -21.81 23.00
N HIS A 29 27.97 -21.24 21.79
CA HIS A 29 28.19 -21.95 20.53
C HIS A 29 29.69 -22.05 20.25
N HIS A 30 30.45 -22.55 21.22
CA HIS A 30 31.66 -23.30 20.95
C HIS A 30 31.26 -24.77 20.83
N LEU A 31 30.75 -25.15 19.66
CA LEU A 31 30.78 -26.52 19.18
C LEU A 31 31.30 -26.52 17.75
N HIS A 32 32.61 -26.35 17.64
CA HIS A 32 33.33 -27.12 16.63
C HIS A 32 33.07 -28.61 16.88
N ARG A 33 32.61 -29.28 15.81
CA ARG A 33 32.51 -30.73 15.57
C ARG A 33 31.25 -31.45 16.06
N ARG A 34 30.43 -31.84 15.08
CA ARG A 34 30.34 -33.21 14.50
C ARG A 34 29.41 -33.08 13.29
N ASP A 35 29.88 -33.01 12.05
CA ASP A 35 30.27 -34.24 11.34
C ASP A 35 31.10 -34.00 10.06
N THR A 36 31.78 -32.87 9.91
CA THR A 36 32.72 -32.66 8.79
C THR A 36 34.14 -33.03 9.24
N ALA A 37 34.88 -33.77 8.40
CA ALA A 37 36.28 -34.14 8.67
C ALA A 37 37.26 -32.94 8.64
N TRP A 38 36.75 -31.71 8.66
CA TRP A 38 37.47 -30.45 8.43
C TRP A 38 37.65 -29.66 9.76
N THR A 39 38.71 -28.86 9.84
CA THR A 39 39.09 -28.06 11.02
C THR A 39 38.97 -26.58 10.67
N ALA A 40 38.22 -25.77 11.43
CA ALA A 40 38.20 -24.35 11.16
C ALA A 40 39.49 -23.66 11.61
N LEU A 41 39.91 -22.71 10.78
CA LEU A 41 41.08 -21.87 10.94
C LEU A 41 40.71 -20.45 11.40
N GLY A 42 39.42 -20.17 11.53
CA GLY A 42 38.86 -18.90 12.02
C GLY A 42 38.63 -17.88 10.92
N CYS A 43 38.49 -16.61 11.31
CA CYS A 43 38.15 -15.50 10.44
C CYS A 43 39.39 -14.89 9.78
N TRP A 44 39.36 -14.68 8.46
CA TRP A 44 40.46 -14.14 7.66
C TRP A 44 40.00 -12.97 6.82
N THR A 45 40.89 -12.00 6.59
CA THR A 45 40.64 -10.92 5.63
C THR A 45 40.45 -11.48 4.22
N ASP A 46 39.43 -11.03 3.52
CA ASP A 46 39.21 -11.28 2.09
C ASP A 46 39.38 -9.99 1.26
N GLY A 47 39.64 -10.12 -0.04
CA GLY A 47 39.80 -8.98 -0.96
C GLY A 47 41.14 -8.23 -0.85
N VAL A 48 42.21 -8.88 -0.37
CA VAL A 48 43.52 -8.25 -0.19
C VAL A 48 44.11 -7.86 -1.55
N GLY A 49 44.33 -6.56 -1.74
CA GLY A 49 44.84 -6.01 -3.01
C GLY A 49 43.89 -6.18 -4.21
N GLY A 50 42.59 -6.36 -3.97
CA GLY A 50 41.60 -6.61 -5.02
C GLY A 50 41.48 -8.08 -5.44
N THR A 51 42.15 -9.00 -4.74
CA THR A 51 42.10 -10.45 -5.01
C THR A 51 41.47 -11.20 -3.84
N ARG A 52 40.68 -12.24 -4.16
CA ARG A 52 40.06 -13.11 -3.17
C ARG A 52 41.12 -13.98 -2.47
N THR A 53 40.96 -14.19 -1.17
CA THR A 53 41.83 -15.03 -0.33
C THR A 53 41.73 -16.50 -0.72
N LEU A 54 40.56 -16.98 -1.12
CA LEU A 54 40.34 -18.27 -1.79
C LEU A 54 39.74 -18.02 -3.17
N SER A 55 40.52 -18.21 -4.22
CA SER A 55 40.18 -17.77 -5.58
C SER A 55 39.92 -18.90 -6.57
N ALA A 56 39.80 -20.16 -6.13
CA ALA A 56 39.71 -21.29 -7.06
C ALA A 56 38.31 -21.45 -7.66
N THR A 57 37.37 -22.07 -6.94
CA THR A 57 35.97 -22.20 -7.37
C THR A 57 35.06 -21.66 -6.29
N SER A 58 33.90 -21.15 -6.67
CA SER A 58 32.95 -20.54 -5.74
C SER A 58 31.51 -20.72 -6.21
N TYR A 59 30.56 -20.53 -5.30
CA TYR A 59 29.15 -20.38 -5.63
C TYR A 59 28.44 -19.52 -4.58
N THR A 60 27.25 -19.04 -4.93
CA THR A 60 26.39 -18.25 -4.06
C THR A 60 25.03 -18.94 -3.93
N ASP A 61 24.52 -19.06 -2.71
CA ASP A 61 23.18 -19.54 -2.40
C ASP A 61 22.49 -18.62 -1.39
N THR A 62 21.56 -17.81 -1.88
CA THR A 62 20.85 -16.79 -1.08
C THR A 62 19.86 -17.37 -0.08
N VAL A 63 19.59 -18.68 -0.11
CA VAL A 63 18.54 -19.31 0.70
C VAL A 63 19.07 -20.45 1.57
N ASN A 64 19.97 -21.29 1.06
CA ASN A 64 20.36 -22.54 1.72
C ASN A 64 21.86 -22.65 2.06
N MET A 65 22.61 -21.53 2.11
CA MET A 65 24.04 -21.60 2.44
C MET A 65 24.25 -22.08 3.88
N THR A 66 25.08 -23.10 4.06
CA THR A 66 25.60 -23.58 5.37
C THR A 66 27.09 -23.88 5.28
N VAL A 67 27.77 -23.96 6.42
CA VAL A 67 29.20 -24.36 6.45
C VAL A 67 29.40 -25.74 5.82
N GLU A 68 28.50 -26.70 6.10
CA GLU A 68 28.56 -28.06 5.56
C GLU A 68 28.35 -28.08 4.05
N SER A 69 27.42 -27.28 3.52
CA SER A 69 27.19 -27.19 2.08
C SER A 69 28.43 -26.67 1.36
N CYS A 70 29.13 -25.69 1.95
CA CYS A 70 30.37 -25.15 1.39
C CYS A 70 31.53 -26.14 1.48
N VAL A 71 31.73 -26.78 2.64
CA VAL A 71 32.77 -27.81 2.82
C VAL A 71 32.51 -29.02 1.91
N SER A 72 31.25 -29.43 1.72
CA SER A 72 30.89 -30.52 0.81
C SER A 72 31.22 -30.17 -0.64
N TYR A 73 30.89 -28.94 -1.06
CA TYR A 73 31.24 -28.43 -2.38
C TYR A 73 32.76 -28.40 -2.61
N CYS A 74 33.55 -27.95 -1.63
CA CYS A 74 35.01 -27.87 -1.71
C CYS A 74 35.74 -29.21 -1.45
N SER A 75 35.02 -30.32 -1.27
CA SER A 75 35.62 -31.63 -0.99
C SER A 75 35.25 -32.73 -1.98
N THR A 76 34.44 -32.44 -2.99
CA THR A 76 33.86 -33.45 -3.90
C THR A 76 34.27 -33.25 -5.36
N GLY A 77 34.44 -34.36 -6.10
CA GLY A 77 34.63 -34.34 -7.55
C GLY A 77 35.87 -33.56 -8.01
N SER A 78 35.69 -32.72 -9.03
CA SER A 78 36.72 -31.80 -9.57
C SER A 78 37.08 -30.64 -8.64
N ASN A 79 36.36 -30.50 -7.51
CA ASN A 79 36.53 -29.42 -6.54
C ASN A 79 37.21 -29.91 -5.25
N ALA A 80 38.07 -30.92 -5.33
CA ALA A 80 38.78 -31.49 -4.18
C ALA A 80 39.90 -30.55 -3.66
N TYR A 81 39.51 -29.40 -3.13
CA TYR A 81 40.40 -28.40 -2.55
C TYR A 81 40.68 -28.70 -1.07
N VAL A 82 41.75 -28.14 -0.51
CA VAL A 82 42.09 -28.35 0.91
C VAL A 82 41.54 -27.27 1.84
N TYR A 83 41.11 -26.12 1.31
CA TYR A 83 40.43 -25.04 2.04
C TYR A 83 39.05 -24.72 1.46
N ALA A 84 38.13 -24.38 2.36
CA ALA A 84 36.79 -23.89 2.09
C ALA A 84 36.57 -22.64 2.96
N GLY A 85 35.89 -21.63 2.45
CA GLY A 85 35.59 -20.41 3.19
C GLY A 85 34.22 -19.88 2.84
N VAL A 86 33.50 -19.40 3.85
CA VAL A 86 32.16 -18.80 3.69
C VAL A 86 32.21 -17.31 3.96
N GLU A 87 31.51 -16.53 3.13
CA GLU A 87 31.45 -15.06 3.21
C GLU A 87 30.01 -14.55 3.04
N TYR A 88 29.75 -13.38 3.62
CA TYR A 88 28.56 -12.56 3.38
C TYR A 88 27.23 -13.33 3.54
N ALA A 89 27.14 -14.24 4.51
CA ALA A 89 26.00 -15.12 4.78
C ALA A 89 25.67 -16.18 3.71
N GLN A 90 26.06 -15.96 2.45
CA GLN A 90 25.50 -16.68 1.29
C GLN A 90 26.53 -17.14 0.25
N GLU A 91 27.82 -16.88 0.46
CA GLU A 91 28.87 -17.18 -0.52
C GLU A 91 29.83 -18.26 0.00
N CYS A 92 30.27 -19.13 -0.91
CA CYS A 92 31.24 -20.18 -0.63
C CYS A 92 32.41 -20.10 -1.61
N TYR A 93 33.63 -20.19 -1.08
CA TYR A 93 34.88 -20.11 -1.82
C TYR A 93 35.80 -21.29 -1.47
N CYS A 94 36.42 -21.90 -2.47
CA CYS A 94 37.37 -23.00 -2.30
C CYS A 94 38.79 -22.58 -2.71
N GLY A 95 39.81 -23.23 -2.15
CA GLY A 95 41.19 -23.02 -2.59
C GLY A 95 42.20 -24.01 -2.01
N ASN A 96 43.39 -24.04 -2.61
CA ASN A 96 44.51 -24.84 -2.11
C ASN A 96 45.56 -24.00 -1.38
N TYR A 97 45.49 -22.67 -1.47
CA TYR A 97 46.42 -21.72 -0.86
C TYR A 97 45.66 -20.42 -0.60
N PHE A 98 46.22 -19.59 0.28
CA PHE A 98 45.70 -18.23 0.53
C PHE A 98 46.42 -17.24 -0.38
N SER A 99 45.71 -16.19 -0.81
CA SER A 99 46.35 -15.07 -1.50
C SER A 99 47.42 -14.39 -0.62
N SER A 100 48.43 -13.81 -1.27
CA SER A 100 49.53 -13.14 -0.56
C SER A 100 49.00 -11.91 0.18
N GLY A 101 49.15 -11.90 1.51
CA GLY A 101 48.69 -10.81 2.37
C GLY A 101 47.39 -11.07 3.14
N ALA A 102 46.74 -12.23 2.94
CA ALA A 102 45.65 -12.65 3.81
C ALA A 102 46.13 -12.80 5.27
N THR A 103 45.41 -12.17 6.20
CA THR A 103 45.72 -12.20 7.64
C THR A 103 44.55 -12.74 8.44
N ASN A 104 44.88 -13.51 9.48
CA ASN A 104 43.91 -13.99 10.46
C ASN A 104 43.48 -12.82 11.36
N VAL A 105 42.18 -12.60 11.50
CA VAL A 105 41.57 -11.50 12.26
C VAL A 105 40.71 -12.04 13.39
N SER A 106 40.10 -11.15 14.17
CA SER A 106 39.24 -11.57 15.28
C SER A 106 38.07 -12.42 14.76
N LEU A 107 37.73 -13.49 15.48
CA LEU A 107 36.55 -14.32 15.16
C LEU A 107 35.26 -13.50 15.17
N SER A 108 35.21 -12.40 15.94
CA SER A 108 34.08 -11.48 15.96
C SER A 108 33.86 -10.72 14.66
N ASP A 109 34.82 -10.72 13.74
CA ASP A 109 34.72 -10.01 12.46
C ASP A 109 33.97 -10.84 11.41
N CYS A 110 33.72 -12.13 11.68
CA CYS A 110 32.91 -13.02 10.86
C CYS A 110 31.58 -13.27 11.59
N ASP A 111 30.71 -12.26 11.60
CA ASP A 111 29.51 -12.17 12.45
C ASP A 111 28.18 -12.36 11.71
N MET A 112 28.20 -12.60 10.39
CA MET A 112 26.99 -12.84 9.62
C MET A 112 26.52 -14.28 9.76
N ALA A 113 25.24 -14.47 10.06
CA ALA A 113 24.64 -15.80 10.12
C ALA A 113 24.45 -16.38 8.71
N CYS A 114 24.66 -17.69 8.52
CA CYS A 114 24.45 -18.34 7.23
C CYS A 114 22.96 -18.33 6.81
N THR A 115 22.66 -18.09 5.52
CA THR A 115 21.26 -18.01 5.02
C THR A 115 20.48 -19.31 5.18
N GLY A 116 21.14 -20.46 5.05
CA GLY A 116 20.56 -21.80 5.24
C GLY A 116 20.64 -22.33 6.67
N ASN A 117 21.40 -21.69 7.57
CA ASN A 117 21.48 -22.06 8.98
C ASN A 117 21.86 -20.87 9.86
N ALA A 118 20.87 -20.22 10.47
CA ALA A 118 21.08 -19.07 11.35
C ALA A 118 21.85 -19.39 12.65
N GLY A 119 22.13 -20.68 12.93
CA GLY A 119 22.95 -21.13 14.05
C GLY A 119 24.47 -21.18 13.77
N GLU A 120 24.88 -20.89 12.53
CA GLU A 120 26.27 -20.86 12.07
C GLU A 120 26.66 -19.47 11.56
N PHE A 121 27.96 -19.16 11.60
CA PHE A 121 28.51 -17.93 11.01
C PHE A 121 29.09 -18.22 9.62
N CYS A 122 28.76 -17.37 8.65
CA CYS A 122 29.21 -17.42 7.26
C CYS A 122 29.94 -16.13 6.88
N GLY A 123 31.02 -15.84 7.61
CA GLY A 123 31.88 -14.69 7.34
C GLY A 123 31.24 -13.32 7.62
N ALA A 124 31.71 -12.30 6.91
CA ALA A 124 31.12 -10.95 6.81
C ALA A 124 31.70 -10.25 5.56
N GLY A 125 31.38 -8.97 5.31
CA GLY A 125 31.94 -8.26 4.15
C GLY A 125 33.47 -8.16 4.19
N ASN A 126 34.16 -8.70 3.20
CA ASN A 126 35.63 -8.85 3.12
C ASN A 126 36.21 -9.71 4.28
N ARG A 127 35.46 -10.70 4.76
CA ARG A 127 35.81 -11.55 5.91
C ARG A 127 35.35 -12.99 5.67
N LEU A 128 36.30 -13.89 5.44
CA LEU A 128 36.04 -15.32 5.24
C LEU A 128 36.21 -16.08 6.54
N ASP A 129 35.22 -16.89 6.94
CA ASP A 129 35.43 -17.94 7.94
C ASP A 129 35.95 -19.21 7.24
N ILE A 130 37.18 -19.62 7.53
CA ILE A 130 37.93 -20.62 6.75
C ILE A 130 38.00 -21.98 7.46
N PHE A 131 37.83 -23.06 6.68
CA PHE A 131 37.89 -24.46 7.07
C PHE A 131 38.97 -25.22 6.27
N TRP A 132 39.68 -26.13 6.93
CA TRP A 132 40.77 -26.92 6.36
C TRP A 132 40.52 -28.43 6.45
N SER A 133 40.76 -29.16 5.37
CA SER A 133 40.50 -30.60 5.25
C SER A 133 41.44 -31.51 6.03
N GLY A 134 42.54 -30.98 6.58
CA GLY A 134 43.60 -31.79 7.19
C GLY A 134 44.62 -32.35 6.19
N ALA A 135 44.36 -32.24 4.88
CA ALA A 135 45.31 -32.62 3.84
C ALA A 135 46.40 -31.55 3.65
N GLN A 136 47.62 -31.98 3.34
CA GLN A 136 48.68 -31.05 2.97
C GLN A 136 48.35 -30.37 1.63
N PRO A 137 48.41 -29.04 1.53
CA PRO A 137 48.25 -28.34 0.26
C PRO A 137 49.22 -28.87 -0.81
N PRO A 138 48.80 -28.96 -2.08
CA PRO A 138 49.73 -29.17 -3.18
C PRO A 138 50.75 -28.02 -3.23
N PRO A 139 51.97 -28.24 -3.78
CA PRO A 139 52.93 -27.16 -4.00
C PRO A 139 52.28 -26.02 -4.78
N PRO A 140 52.54 -24.75 -4.42
CA PRO A 140 51.96 -23.61 -5.10
C PRO A 140 52.36 -23.60 -6.59
N PRO A 141 51.50 -23.08 -7.48
CA PRO A 141 51.82 -23.01 -8.90
C PRO A 141 53.07 -22.17 -9.13
N ILE A 142 53.85 -22.54 -10.14
CA ILE A 142 55.08 -21.83 -10.49
C ILE A 142 54.99 -21.27 -11.91
N LEU A 143 55.65 -20.13 -12.12
CA LEU A 143 56.05 -19.74 -13.47
C LEU A 143 57.20 -20.67 -13.86
N VAL A 144 56.92 -21.63 -14.75
CA VAL A 144 57.87 -22.69 -15.09
C VAL A 144 59.13 -22.07 -15.70
N PRO A 145 60.32 -22.18 -15.08
CA PRO A 145 61.49 -21.45 -15.56
C PRO A 145 61.97 -21.90 -16.95
N SER A 146 61.73 -23.16 -17.29
CA SER A 146 62.08 -23.73 -18.59
C SER A 146 61.28 -25.00 -18.89
N VAL A 147 60.88 -25.18 -20.16
CA VAL A 147 60.22 -26.39 -20.65
C VAL A 147 60.98 -26.91 -21.87
N GLY A 148 61.72 -28.00 -21.70
CA GLY A 148 62.62 -28.51 -22.74
C GLY A 148 63.63 -27.43 -23.19
N ASN A 149 63.59 -27.06 -24.47
CA ASN A 149 64.43 -26.00 -25.04
C ASN A 149 63.82 -24.59 -24.94
N TRP A 150 62.69 -24.43 -24.27
CA TRP A 150 62.06 -23.14 -24.04
C TRP A 150 62.47 -22.57 -22.68
N SER A 151 62.87 -21.30 -22.65
CA SER A 151 63.17 -20.55 -21.42
C SER A 151 62.11 -19.50 -21.19
N LEU A 152 61.63 -19.38 -19.95
CA LEU A 152 60.76 -18.29 -19.55
C LEU A 152 61.52 -16.95 -19.68
N LEU A 153 60.89 -15.98 -20.31
CA LEU A 153 61.34 -14.58 -20.36
C LEU A 153 60.74 -13.74 -19.24
N GLY A 154 59.58 -14.13 -18.70
CA GLY A 154 58.85 -13.45 -17.63
C GLY A 154 57.40 -13.18 -18.02
N CYS A 155 56.70 -12.43 -17.18
CA CYS A 155 55.37 -11.92 -17.49
C CYS A 155 55.45 -10.66 -18.37
N TYR A 156 54.65 -10.56 -19.43
CA TYR A 156 54.65 -9.45 -20.38
C TYR A 156 53.27 -8.82 -20.50
N ASN A 157 53.20 -7.50 -20.71
CA ASN A 157 51.92 -6.82 -20.93
C ASN A 157 51.34 -7.16 -22.31
N ASP A 158 50.05 -7.49 -22.38
CA ASP A 158 49.33 -7.72 -23.62
C ASP A 158 48.12 -6.78 -23.71
N SER A 159 48.24 -5.70 -24.48
CA SER A 159 47.22 -4.63 -24.54
C SER A 159 46.17 -4.90 -25.63
N ALA A 160 45.24 -3.95 -25.85
CA ALA A 160 44.24 -4.02 -26.93
C ALA A 160 44.80 -4.34 -28.34
N THR A 161 46.09 -4.08 -28.56
CA THR A 161 46.86 -4.62 -29.68
C THR A 161 47.83 -5.69 -29.16
N ARG A 162 47.69 -6.93 -29.66
CA ARG A 162 48.38 -8.15 -29.19
C ARG A 162 49.91 -8.08 -29.30
N ALA A 163 50.62 -8.56 -28.29
CA ALA A 163 52.07 -8.64 -28.24
C ALA A 163 52.64 -9.77 -29.11
N LEU A 164 51.89 -10.87 -29.24
CA LEU A 164 52.16 -11.97 -30.17
C LEU A 164 50.97 -12.11 -31.12
N PRO A 165 51.14 -11.86 -32.43
CA PRO A 165 50.01 -11.70 -33.34
C PRO A 165 49.34 -13.01 -33.77
N TYR A 166 49.96 -14.17 -33.53
CA TYR A 166 49.48 -15.45 -34.04
C TYR A 166 48.89 -16.32 -32.93
N GLY A 167 47.57 -16.35 -32.80
CA GLY A 167 46.90 -17.33 -31.95
C GLY A 167 47.02 -18.74 -32.55
N THR A 168 47.44 -19.71 -31.74
CA THR A 168 47.42 -21.12 -32.14
C THR A 168 46.43 -21.89 -31.28
N GLY A 169 45.53 -22.62 -31.94
CA GLY A 169 44.65 -23.55 -31.24
C GLY A 169 45.47 -24.70 -30.65
N VAL A 170 45.34 -24.94 -29.34
CA VAL A 170 45.87 -26.12 -28.68
C VAL A 170 44.73 -27.12 -28.52
N THR A 171 44.96 -28.38 -28.90
CA THR A 171 43.94 -29.43 -28.76
C THR A 171 43.87 -29.90 -27.31
N GLY A 172 42.75 -29.67 -26.63
CA GLY A 172 42.59 -29.92 -25.20
C GLY A 172 42.94 -28.71 -24.34
N SER A 173 43.11 -28.89 -23.03
CA SER A 173 43.41 -27.79 -22.10
C SER A 173 44.88 -27.32 -22.21
N VAL A 174 45.11 -26.00 -22.19
CA VAL A 174 46.45 -25.41 -22.35
C VAL A 174 47.34 -25.69 -21.13
N THR A 175 48.60 -26.07 -21.39
CA THR A 175 49.72 -26.14 -20.44
C THR A 175 50.91 -25.39 -21.03
N VAL A 176 51.96 -25.15 -20.24
CA VAL A 176 53.17 -24.52 -20.78
C VAL A 176 53.78 -25.39 -21.90
N GLU A 177 53.79 -26.70 -21.74
CA GLU A 177 54.27 -27.67 -22.74
C GLU A 177 53.43 -27.66 -24.01
N SER A 178 52.10 -27.66 -23.88
CA SER A 178 51.23 -27.80 -25.05
C SER A 178 51.26 -26.54 -25.92
N CYS A 179 51.32 -25.36 -25.31
CA CYS A 179 51.45 -24.10 -26.04
C CYS A 179 52.84 -23.91 -26.65
N THR A 180 53.93 -24.15 -25.90
CA THR A 180 55.29 -24.09 -26.46
C THR A 180 55.52 -25.09 -27.58
N THR A 181 54.94 -26.29 -27.47
CA THR A 181 54.98 -27.31 -28.54
C THR A 181 54.19 -26.86 -29.77
N ALA A 182 53.01 -26.27 -29.60
CA ALA A 182 52.20 -25.75 -30.69
C ALA A 182 52.95 -24.64 -31.45
N CYS A 183 53.53 -23.67 -30.74
CA CYS A 183 54.31 -22.60 -31.34
C CYS A 183 55.58 -23.11 -32.04
N TYR A 184 56.27 -24.10 -31.46
CA TYR A 184 57.41 -24.77 -32.11
C TYR A 184 57.00 -25.42 -33.44
N ASN A 185 55.92 -26.20 -33.43
CA ASN A 185 55.41 -26.89 -34.62
C ASN A 185 54.89 -25.92 -35.69
N ALA A 186 54.43 -24.73 -35.27
CA ALA A 186 54.04 -23.65 -36.17
C ALA A 186 55.23 -22.81 -36.68
N GLY A 187 56.46 -23.11 -36.25
CA GLY A 187 57.70 -22.46 -36.70
C GLY A 187 58.01 -21.12 -36.03
N TYR A 188 57.42 -20.83 -34.87
CA TYR A 188 57.61 -19.57 -34.13
C TYR A 188 58.56 -19.73 -32.92
N PRO A 189 59.52 -18.82 -32.71
CA PRO A 189 60.46 -18.85 -31.59
C PRO A 189 59.93 -18.27 -30.28
N LEU A 190 58.79 -17.57 -30.31
CA LEU A 190 58.13 -17.04 -29.13
C LEU A 190 56.78 -17.71 -28.92
N ALA A 191 56.48 -17.99 -27.66
CA ALA A 191 55.18 -18.48 -27.19
C ALA A 191 54.74 -17.66 -25.99
N GLY A 192 53.45 -17.34 -25.90
CA GLY A 192 52.86 -16.61 -24.81
C GLY A 192 51.50 -17.20 -24.46
N MET A 193 51.26 -17.48 -23.19
CA MET A 193 49.97 -17.96 -22.69
C MET A 193 49.25 -16.84 -21.97
N GLU A 194 47.96 -16.69 -22.23
CA GLU A 194 47.09 -15.68 -21.62
C GLU A 194 45.84 -16.34 -21.04
N TYR A 195 45.27 -15.72 -20.02
CA TYR A 195 43.93 -16.02 -19.52
C TYR A 195 43.65 -17.51 -19.21
N ALA A 196 44.66 -18.23 -18.70
CA ALA A 196 44.65 -19.66 -18.37
C ALA A 196 44.58 -20.64 -19.56
N ASP A 197 43.90 -20.29 -20.65
CA ASP A 197 43.59 -21.22 -21.76
C ASP A 197 43.91 -20.70 -23.17
N GLU A 198 44.52 -19.53 -23.30
CA GLU A 198 44.90 -18.97 -24.60
C GLU A 198 46.40 -19.19 -24.90
N CYS A 199 46.73 -19.39 -26.18
CA CYS A 199 48.09 -19.62 -26.65
C CYS A 199 48.40 -18.79 -27.90
N TYR A 200 49.44 -17.96 -27.82
CA TYR A 200 49.88 -17.07 -28.88
C TYR A 200 51.36 -17.29 -29.20
N CYS A 201 51.73 -17.08 -30.47
CA CYS A 201 53.07 -17.27 -31.01
C CYS A 201 53.52 -16.04 -31.79
N GLY A 202 54.84 -15.87 -31.96
CA GLY A 202 55.36 -14.79 -32.78
C GLY A 202 56.84 -14.94 -33.14
N LEU A 203 57.27 -14.19 -34.15
CA LEU A 203 58.68 -14.06 -34.55
C LEU A 203 59.41 -13.00 -33.73
N THR A 204 58.67 -11.97 -33.32
CA THR A 204 59.14 -10.85 -32.51
C THR A 204 58.02 -10.47 -31.55
N ILE A 205 58.40 -9.83 -30.44
CA ILE A 205 57.44 -9.18 -29.56
C ILE A 205 57.01 -7.87 -30.23
N GLU A 206 55.71 -7.70 -30.48
CA GLU A 206 55.14 -6.54 -31.16
C GLU A 206 54.56 -5.50 -30.18
N ASN A 207 54.11 -4.37 -30.72
CA ASN A 207 53.36 -3.33 -30.00
C ASN A 207 54.04 -2.77 -28.74
N ASN A 208 55.38 -2.77 -28.71
CA ASN A 208 56.20 -2.33 -27.58
C ASN A 208 55.85 -3.04 -26.26
N SER A 209 55.34 -4.27 -26.32
CA SER A 209 55.13 -5.09 -25.13
C SER A 209 56.45 -5.31 -24.40
N GLY A 210 56.41 -5.11 -23.08
CA GLY A 210 57.57 -5.20 -22.21
C GLY A 210 57.28 -6.04 -20.95
N PRO A 211 58.34 -6.47 -20.25
CA PRO A 211 58.20 -7.26 -19.04
C PRO A 211 57.51 -6.45 -17.94
N THR A 212 56.61 -7.11 -17.22
CA THR A 212 55.92 -6.61 -16.02
C THR A 212 56.26 -7.50 -14.82
N SER A 213 55.63 -7.25 -13.68
CA SER A 213 55.79 -8.10 -12.51
C SER A 213 55.37 -9.53 -12.83
N ASN A 214 56.20 -10.51 -12.45
CA ASN A 214 55.87 -11.93 -12.56
C ASN A 214 54.62 -12.30 -11.77
N THR A 215 54.23 -11.49 -10.78
CA THR A 215 52.98 -11.67 -10.01
C THR A 215 51.72 -11.32 -10.81
N ASP A 216 51.84 -10.65 -11.96
CA ASP A 216 50.69 -10.31 -12.80
C ASP A 216 50.26 -11.48 -13.71
N CYS A 217 51.10 -12.51 -13.82
CA CYS A 217 50.79 -13.76 -14.52
C CYS A 217 50.39 -14.80 -13.46
N ASP A 218 49.23 -14.61 -12.86
CA ASP A 218 48.71 -15.32 -11.69
C ASP A 218 47.59 -16.32 -12.00
N MET A 219 47.22 -16.48 -13.28
CA MET A 219 46.21 -17.46 -13.70
C MET A 219 46.87 -18.80 -13.98
N THR A 220 46.37 -19.86 -13.34
CA THR A 220 46.87 -21.23 -13.54
C THR A 220 46.49 -21.76 -14.92
N CYS A 221 47.34 -22.59 -15.51
CA CYS A 221 47.06 -23.21 -16.80
C CYS A 221 45.83 -24.12 -16.72
N ALA A 222 44.91 -24.00 -17.68
CA ALA A 222 43.68 -24.81 -17.74
C ALA A 222 43.94 -26.32 -17.79
N GLY A 223 45.10 -26.74 -18.33
CA GLY A 223 45.53 -28.14 -18.42
C GLY A 223 46.52 -28.59 -17.36
N ASN A 224 47.09 -27.67 -16.57
CA ASN A 224 48.02 -27.99 -15.49
C ASN A 224 48.00 -26.89 -14.41
N SER A 225 47.24 -27.13 -13.34
CA SER A 225 47.07 -26.15 -12.26
C SER A 225 48.31 -25.96 -11.38
N SER A 226 49.42 -26.68 -11.63
CA SER A 226 50.71 -26.48 -10.96
C SER A 226 51.59 -25.42 -11.65
N GLU A 227 51.10 -24.80 -12.73
CA GLU A 227 51.85 -23.87 -13.58
C GLU A 227 51.00 -22.63 -13.89
N TYR A 228 51.64 -21.48 -14.11
CA TYR A 228 50.95 -20.23 -14.51
C TYR A 228 50.96 -20.01 -16.04
N CYS A 229 49.79 -19.73 -16.60
CA CYS A 229 49.54 -19.43 -18.02
C CYS A 229 48.93 -18.04 -18.20
N GLY A 230 49.70 -17.01 -17.82
CA GLY A 230 49.36 -15.61 -18.00
C GLY A 230 48.43 -15.05 -16.92
N GLY A 231 47.76 -13.96 -17.27
CA GLY A 231 46.76 -13.23 -16.48
C GLY A 231 45.96 -12.30 -17.40
N PRO A 232 44.99 -11.52 -16.91
CA PRO A 232 44.21 -10.62 -17.75
C PRO A 232 45.12 -9.55 -18.38
N ASN A 233 45.23 -9.51 -19.72
CA ASN A 233 46.15 -8.61 -20.44
C ASN A 233 47.64 -8.90 -20.12
N ARG A 234 47.99 -10.17 -19.81
CA ARG A 234 49.32 -10.58 -19.30
C ARG A 234 49.75 -11.93 -19.88
N LEU A 235 50.87 -11.95 -20.59
CA LEU A 235 51.42 -13.16 -21.21
C LEU A 235 52.55 -13.77 -20.37
N SER A 236 52.45 -15.05 -20.04
CA SER A 236 53.61 -15.86 -19.62
C SER A 236 54.48 -16.12 -20.87
N MET A 237 55.56 -15.34 -21.04
CA MET A 237 56.33 -15.32 -22.29
C MET A 237 57.51 -16.31 -22.26
N TYR A 238 57.63 -17.14 -23.29
CA TYR A 238 58.70 -18.13 -23.46
C TYR A 238 59.44 -17.93 -24.77
N ASN A 239 60.75 -18.16 -24.75
CA ASN A 239 61.63 -18.10 -25.91
C ASN A 239 62.33 -19.43 -26.15
N TYR A 240 62.36 -19.86 -27.40
CA TYR A 240 63.08 -21.06 -27.80
C TYR A 240 64.59 -20.80 -27.87
N THR A 241 65.38 -21.60 -27.17
CA THR A 241 66.82 -21.35 -26.96
C THR A 241 67.73 -21.98 -28.03
N GLN A 242 67.16 -22.69 -29.01
CA GLN A 242 67.91 -23.28 -30.13
C GLN A 242 67.46 -22.71 -31.48
N ALA A 243 68.13 -23.10 -32.57
CA ALA A 243 67.69 -22.72 -33.91
C ALA A 243 66.42 -23.48 -34.31
N ILE A 244 65.36 -22.77 -34.67
CA ILE A 244 64.15 -23.37 -35.25
C ILE A 244 64.43 -23.72 -36.72
N THR A 245 64.23 -24.98 -37.07
CA THR A 245 64.47 -25.52 -38.42
C THR A 245 63.20 -25.61 -39.28
N ILE A 246 62.05 -25.19 -38.72
CA ILE A 246 60.73 -25.20 -39.34
C ILE A 246 60.40 -23.78 -39.81
N ALA A 247 59.99 -23.62 -41.07
CA ALA A 247 59.54 -22.31 -41.57
C ALA A 247 58.19 -21.94 -40.91
N PRO A 248 57.98 -20.66 -40.51
CA PRO A 248 56.73 -20.23 -39.88
C PRO A 248 55.53 -20.50 -40.81
N ILE A 249 54.47 -21.10 -40.25
CA ILE A 249 53.21 -21.23 -40.97
C ILE A 249 52.54 -19.84 -40.98
N VAL A 250 52.66 -19.15 -42.11
CA VAL A 250 51.84 -17.98 -42.43
C VAL A 250 50.61 -18.53 -43.13
N ASN A 251 49.52 -18.74 -42.38
CA ASN A 251 48.25 -19.20 -42.97
C ASN A 251 47.17 -18.11 -42.90
N PRO A 252 46.17 -18.20 -43.79
CA PRO A 252 45.78 -17.11 -44.67
C PRO A 252 44.59 -16.34 -44.09
N SER A 253 44.36 -15.15 -44.64
CA SER A 253 43.09 -14.41 -44.57
C SER A 253 41.86 -15.30 -44.34
N ASN A 254 41.19 -15.09 -43.20
CA ASN A 254 39.89 -15.65 -42.84
C ASN A 254 38.88 -15.44 -44.01
N PRO A 255 38.00 -16.40 -44.33
CA PRO A 255 36.85 -16.12 -45.21
C PRO A 255 36.06 -14.92 -44.66
N SER A 256 35.59 -14.06 -45.55
CA SER A 256 34.90 -12.82 -45.20
C SER A 256 33.57 -13.10 -44.48
N ILE A 257 33.59 -13.19 -43.15
CA ILE A 257 32.38 -13.15 -42.32
C ILE A 257 31.70 -11.80 -42.58
N SER A 258 30.44 -11.83 -43.02
CA SER A 258 29.69 -10.64 -43.42
C SER A 258 28.28 -10.67 -42.82
N PRO A 259 27.64 -9.51 -42.58
CA PRO A 259 26.25 -9.46 -42.14
C PRO A 259 25.30 -10.16 -43.12
N VAL A 260 24.27 -10.80 -42.58
CA VAL A 260 23.28 -11.52 -43.40
C VAL A 260 22.34 -10.49 -44.04
N THR A 261 22.53 -10.26 -45.34
CA THR A 261 21.77 -9.21 -46.06
C THR A 261 20.66 -9.76 -46.96
N SER A 262 20.56 -11.08 -47.09
CA SER A 262 19.60 -11.76 -47.97
C SER A 262 19.22 -13.13 -47.41
N GLY A 263 18.01 -13.62 -47.69
CA GLY A 263 17.54 -14.92 -47.22
C GLY A 263 16.92 -14.91 -45.81
N LEU A 264 16.77 -13.72 -45.22
CA LEU A 264 16.10 -13.51 -43.94
C LEU A 264 14.62 -13.88 -44.03
N THR A 265 14.06 -14.38 -42.92
CA THR A 265 12.64 -14.74 -42.83
C THR A 265 11.76 -13.49 -42.77
N GLY A 266 10.64 -13.47 -43.48
CA GLY A 266 9.70 -12.34 -43.48
C GLY A 266 10.24 -11.07 -44.18
N ASN A 267 9.89 -9.89 -43.67
CA ASN A 267 10.28 -8.58 -44.22
C ASN A 267 11.55 -7.99 -43.55
N TRP A 268 12.32 -8.81 -42.86
CA TRP A 268 13.48 -8.36 -42.10
C TRP A 268 14.66 -7.98 -43.01
N THR A 269 15.32 -6.87 -42.69
CA THR A 269 16.46 -6.32 -43.44
C THR A 269 17.56 -5.89 -42.50
N TYR A 270 18.82 -6.06 -42.91
CA TYR A 270 19.97 -5.58 -42.14
C TYR A 270 20.02 -4.05 -42.17
N GLY A 271 20.02 -3.43 -40.99
CA GLY A 271 20.04 -1.97 -40.82
C GLY A 271 21.41 -1.39 -40.51
N GLY A 272 22.39 -2.23 -40.21
CA GLY A 272 23.80 -1.85 -40.02
C GLY A 272 24.38 -2.26 -38.67
N CYS A 273 25.66 -1.95 -38.49
CA CYS A 273 26.38 -2.15 -37.25
C CYS A 273 26.17 -0.96 -36.30
N TYR A 274 25.60 -1.18 -35.12
CA TYR A 274 25.37 -0.14 -34.11
C TYR A 274 26.24 -0.34 -32.88
N VAL A 275 26.49 0.74 -32.16
CA VAL A 275 27.37 0.74 -30.98
C VAL A 275 26.54 0.71 -29.71
N ASP A 276 26.73 -0.35 -28.93
CA ASP A 276 26.45 -0.31 -27.50
C ASP A 276 27.48 0.60 -26.85
N ASN A 277 27.00 1.67 -26.21
CA ASN A 277 27.82 2.83 -25.91
C ASN A 277 27.95 3.07 -24.40
N THR A 278 28.74 4.07 -24.02
CA THR A 278 29.03 4.38 -22.61
C THR A 278 27.81 4.82 -21.81
N ASN A 279 26.68 5.15 -22.47
CA ASN A 279 25.42 5.50 -21.82
C ASN A 279 24.54 4.27 -21.55
N GLY A 280 25.02 3.06 -21.85
CA GLY A 280 24.33 1.79 -21.57
C GLY A 280 23.93 1.01 -22.83
N ARG A 281 23.26 -0.12 -22.61
CA ARG A 281 22.68 -0.99 -23.65
C ARG A 281 21.68 -0.20 -24.50
N VAL A 282 21.72 -0.34 -25.82
CA VAL A 282 20.78 0.37 -26.72
C VAL A 282 19.52 -0.45 -27.03
N LEU A 283 19.43 -1.69 -26.54
CA LEU A 283 18.25 -2.56 -26.55
C LEU A 283 18.21 -3.38 -25.25
N GLY A 284 17.00 -3.62 -24.71
CA GLY A 284 16.83 -4.16 -23.36
C GLY A 284 16.39 -5.62 -23.25
N ASN A 285 15.72 -6.20 -24.25
CA ASN A 285 15.18 -7.57 -24.16
C ASN A 285 16.20 -8.59 -24.67
N GLU A 286 16.95 -9.21 -23.75
CA GLU A 286 18.05 -10.12 -24.07
C GLU A 286 17.62 -11.60 -24.05
N PHE A 287 18.17 -12.38 -24.99
CA PHE A 287 18.08 -13.82 -25.07
C PHE A 287 19.41 -14.38 -25.60
N ASP A 288 20.08 -15.21 -24.81
CA ASP A 288 21.39 -15.75 -25.14
C ASP A 288 21.32 -17.23 -25.54
N SER A 289 22.08 -17.60 -26.58
CA SER A 289 22.21 -18.99 -27.01
C SER A 289 23.59 -19.29 -27.59
N SER A 290 24.20 -20.40 -27.15
CA SER A 290 25.48 -20.88 -27.70
C SER A 290 25.38 -21.29 -29.17
N THR A 291 24.17 -21.55 -29.68
CA THR A 291 23.89 -21.88 -31.08
C THR A 291 23.16 -20.76 -31.81
N MET A 292 23.35 -19.49 -31.39
CA MET A 292 22.69 -18.33 -32.00
C MET A 292 22.96 -18.23 -33.51
N THR A 293 21.92 -17.94 -34.29
CA THR A 293 22.02 -17.51 -35.71
C THR A 293 21.22 -16.23 -35.90
N VAL A 294 21.41 -15.56 -37.04
CA VAL A 294 20.63 -14.34 -37.35
C VAL A 294 19.13 -14.62 -37.39
N GLU A 295 18.74 -15.73 -38.02
CA GLU A 295 17.35 -16.14 -38.18
C GLU A 295 16.72 -16.54 -36.84
N ALA A 296 17.49 -17.17 -35.95
CA ALA A 296 17.00 -17.55 -34.63
C ALA A 296 16.67 -16.31 -33.78
N CYS A 297 17.54 -15.29 -33.80
CA CYS A 297 17.28 -14.03 -33.11
C CYS A 297 16.08 -13.28 -33.70
N ILE A 298 16.02 -13.15 -35.03
CA ILE A 298 14.89 -12.53 -35.72
C ILE A 298 13.58 -13.25 -35.41
N ALA A 299 13.57 -14.59 -35.44
CA ALA A 299 12.38 -15.38 -35.13
C ALA A 299 11.92 -15.17 -33.68
N ASN A 300 12.86 -15.09 -32.73
CA ASN A 300 12.58 -14.79 -31.33
C ASN A 300 11.96 -13.39 -31.15
N CYS A 301 12.56 -12.36 -31.72
CA CYS A 301 12.06 -10.99 -31.61
C CYS A 301 10.72 -10.80 -32.34
N ALA A 302 10.56 -11.40 -33.53
CA ALA A 302 9.30 -11.38 -34.27
C ALA A 302 8.19 -12.13 -33.51
N GLY A 303 8.52 -13.24 -32.84
CA GLY A 303 7.59 -13.98 -31.98
C GLY A 303 7.07 -13.15 -30.79
N GLN A 304 7.84 -12.15 -30.37
CA GLN A 304 7.47 -11.17 -29.33
C GLN A 304 6.88 -9.87 -29.90
N SER A 305 6.60 -9.81 -31.21
CA SER A 305 6.06 -8.64 -31.92
C SER A 305 6.98 -7.40 -31.97
N PHE A 306 8.28 -7.56 -31.71
CA PHE A 306 9.26 -6.48 -31.85
C PHE A 306 9.62 -6.24 -33.32
N THR A 307 9.92 -4.99 -33.66
CA THR A 307 10.31 -4.57 -35.01
C THR A 307 11.82 -4.53 -35.25
N ILE A 308 12.63 -4.60 -34.19
CA ILE A 308 14.09 -4.61 -34.21
C ILE A 308 14.61 -5.87 -33.50
N ALA A 309 15.60 -6.50 -34.13
CA ALA A 309 16.38 -7.60 -33.60
C ALA A 309 17.86 -7.25 -33.76
N ALA A 310 18.65 -7.43 -32.73
CA ALA A 310 20.07 -7.11 -32.76
C ALA A 310 20.87 -8.22 -32.12
N ILE A 311 22.07 -8.47 -32.63
CA ILE A 311 22.90 -9.58 -32.15
C ILE A 311 24.27 -9.05 -31.80
N GLU A 312 24.75 -9.46 -30.63
CA GLU A 312 26.05 -9.09 -30.09
C GLU A 312 26.86 -10.33 -29.70
N TYR A 313 28.18 -10.18 -29.72
CA TYR A 313 29.11 -11.11 -29.06
C TYR A 313 28.90 -12.59 -29.41
N SER A 314 28.61 -12.89 -30.69
CA SER A 314 28.36 -14.22 -31.24
C SER A 314 27.09 -14.93 -30.78
N THR A 315 26.64 -14.74 -29.55
CA THR A 315 25.62 -15.58 -28.89
C THR A 315 24.43 -14.81 -28.33
N GLN A 316 24.49 -13.47 -28.26
CA GLN A 316 23.51 -12.65 -27.55
C GLN A 316 22.51 -12.01 -28.51
N CYS A 317 21.21 -12.18 -28.27
CA CYS A 317 20.15 -11.59 -29.08
C CYS A 317 19.36 -10.57 -28.26
N PHE A 318 19.15 -9.39 -28.83
CA PHE A 318 18.42 -8.29 -28.22
C PHE A 318 17.21 -7.89 -29.09
N CYS A 319 16.06 -7.65 -28.46
CA CYS A 319 14.82 -7.27 -29.14
C CYS A 319 14.28 -5.91 -28.67
N GLY A 320 13.65 -5.16 -29.57
CA GLY A 320 12.97 -3.91 -29.24
C GLY A 320 12.31 -3.26 -30.45
N ASP A 321 11.80 -2.04 -30.28
CA ASP A 321 11.20 -1.25 -31.35
C ASP A 321 11.99 0.03 -31.70
N TYR A 322 12.94 0.40 -30.86
CA TYR A 322 13.77 1.59 -30.96
C TYR A 322 15.17 1.29 -30.42
N LEU A 323 16.20 1.95 -30.94
CA LEU A 323 17.52 1.94 -30.30
C LEU A 323 17.59 3.13 -29.33
N ILE A 324 17.85 2.88 -28.05
CA ILE A 324 17.87 3.90 -26.98
C ILE A 324 19.29 4.40 -26.67
N ASN A 325 19.42 5.25 -25.65
CA ASN A 325 20.71 5.70 -25.10
C ASN A 325 21.64 6.38 -26.13
N GLY A 326 21.05 7.09 -27.11
CA GLY A 326 21.81 7.81 -28.13
C GLY A 326 22.62 6.90 -29.04
N ALA A 327 22.09 5.71 -29.37
CA ALA A 327 22.71 4.74 -30.26
C ALA A 327 23.28 5.40 -31.52
N THR A 328 24.52 5.09 -31.85
CA THR A 328 25.18 5.59 -33.07
C THR A 328 25.56 4.42 -33.97
N LYS A 329 25.57 4.68 -35.27
CA LYS A 329 26.03 3.71 -36.26
C LYS A 329 27.56 3.60 -36.19
N GLY A 330 28.06 2.39 -35.95
CA GLY A 330 29.47 2.06 -35.90
C GLY A 330 30.05 1.68 -37.26
N ALA A 331 31.35 1.36 -37.28
CA ALA A 331 31.98 0.79 -38.47
C ALA A 331 31.55 -0.67 -38.64
N GLU A 332 31.16 -1.06 -39.87
CA GLU A 332 30.75 -2.43 -40.22
C GLU A 332 31.83 -3.47 -39.89
N SER A 333 33.10 -3.09 -39.92
CA SER A 333 34.22 -3.94 -39.51
C SER A 333 34.19 -4.35 -38.04
N GLY A 334 33.39 -3.67 -37.21
CA GLY A 334 33.18 -4.01 -35.81
C GLY A 334 32.12 -5.09 -35.58
N CYS A 335 31.25 -5.35 -36.56
CA CYS A 335 30.26 -6.44 -36.51
C CYS A 335 30.78 -7.64 -37.31
N ASN A 336 31.88 -8.25 -36.86
CA ASN A 336 32.62 -9.27 -37.59
C ASN A 336 32.79 -10.60 -36.81
N MET A 337 32.13 -10.76 -35.66
CA MET A 337 32.14 -12.01 -34.91
C MET A 337 31.21 -13.03 -35.57
N ALA A 338 31.71 -14.25 -35.76
CA ALA A 338 30.91 -15.37 -36.25
C ALA A 338 29.79 -15.72 -35.27
N CYS A 339 28.59 -16.02 -35.76
CA CYS A 339 27.50 -16.51 -34.92
C CYS A 339 27.84 -17.88 -34.30
N GLY A 340 27.44 -18.10 -33.03
CA GLY A 340 27.70 -19.36 -32.32
C GLY A 340 27.10 -20.60 -33.01
N GLY A 341 25.94 -20.43 -33.68
CA GLY A 341 25.27 -21.47 -34.45
C GLY A 341 25.61 -21.51 -35.94
N ASN A 342 26.23 -20.44 -36.48
CA ASN A 342 26.65 -20.40 -37.89
C ASN A 342 27.89 -19.52 -38.09
N ALA A 343 29.05 -20.15 -38.24
CA ALA A 343 30.33 -19.45 -38.39
C ALA A 343 30.51 -18.65 -39.70
N THR A 344 29.52 -18.70 -40.60
CA THR A 344 29.53 -17.93 -41.86
C THR A 344 28.75 -16.62 -41.77
N GLU A 345 28.00 -16.40 -40.70
CA GLU A 345 27.16 -15.22 -40.46
C GLU A 345 27.82 -14.30 -39.43
N ALA A 346 27.67 -12.98 -39.59
CA ALA A 346 28.15 -12.00 -38.62
C ALA A 346 27.09 -11.67 -37.53
N CYS A 347 27.40 -12.02 -36.29
CA CYS A 347 26.59 -11.79 -35.08
C CYS A 347 27.25 -10.76 -34.16
N GLY A 348 27.39 -9.53 -34.67
CA GLY A 348 27.90 -8.40 -33.92
C GLY A 348 29.41 -8.48 -33.63
N GLY A 349 29.81 -7.89 -32.52
CA GLY A 349 31.17 -7.81 -32.00
C GLY A 349 31.17 -7.24 -30.58
N PRO A 350 32.33 -7.05 -29.93
CA PRO A 350 32.37 -6.46 -28.59
C PRO A 350 31.83 -5.02 -28.62
N ASN A 351 30.74 -4.75 -27.90
CA ASN A 351 30.01 -3.47 -27.93
C ASN A 351 29.48 -3.11 -29.34
N ARG A 352 29.18 -4.12 -30.18
CA ARG A 352 28.78 -3.95 -31.58
C ARG A 352 27.61 -4.85 -31.92
N LEU A 353 26.49 -4.23 -32.26
CA LEU A 353 25.23 -4.88 -32.55
C LEU A 353 25.01 -4.97 -34.07
N SER A 354 24.88 -6.18 -34.59
CA SER A 354 24.32 -6.40 -35.92
C SER A 354 22.80 -6.21 -35.85
N VAL A 355 22.28 -5.05 -36.30
CA VAL A 355 20.85 -4.70 -36.14
C VAL A 355 20.06 -5.02 -37.42
N TYR A 356 18.89 -5.62 -37.23
CA TYR A 356 17.92 -5.99 -38.25
C TYR A 356 16.56 -5.36 -37.95
N SER A 357 15.82 -4.96 -38.99
CA SER A 357 14.49 -4.33 -38.86
C SER A 357 13.47 -4.98 -39.79
N SER A 358 12.26 -5.22 -39.29
CA SER A 358 11.15 -5.85 -40.02
C SER A 358 10.42 -4.93 -41.00
N ASN A 359 10.62 -3.62 -40.88
CA ASN A 359 10.00 -2.59 -41.72
C ASN A 359 11.03 -1.67 -42.40
N GLY A 360 12.33 -1.95 -42.22
CA GLY A 360 13.44 -1.19 -42.76
C GLY A 360 13.69 0.16 -42.07
N ASN A 361 12.88 0.52 -41.06
CA ASN A 361 13.07 1.72 -40.26
C ASN A 361 13.79 1.38 -38.95
N ILE A 362 14.78 2.19 -38.59
CA ILE A 362 15.47 2.12 -37.30
C ILE A 362 15.36 3.51 -36.69
N THR A 363 14.57 3.61 -35.63
CA THR A 363 14.38 4.85 -34.89
C THR A 363 15.39 4.92 -33.75
N LEU A 364 16.15 6.01 -33.69
CA LEU A 364 17.17 6.26 -32.66
C LEU A 364 16.62 7.27 -31.65
N LEU A 365 16.60 6.90 -30.38
CA LEU A 365 16.23 7.80 -29.29
C LEU A 365 17.50 8.39 -28.65
N PRO A 366 17.47 9.68 -28.26
CA PRO A 366 18.59 10.32 -27.56
C PRO A 366 18.86 9.67 -26.20
N VAL A 367 19.93 10.09 -25.54
CA VAL A 367 20.17 9.74 -24.13
C VAL A 367 19.02 10.30 -23.30
N PRO A 368 18.37 9.50 -22.43
CA PRO A 368 17.28 9.97 -21.59
C PRO A 368 17.74 11.13 -20.69
N VAL A 369 16.86 12.11 -20.48
CA VAL A 369 17.13 13.29 -19.65
C VAL A 369 16.09 13.41 -18.53
N VAL A 370 16.41 14.15 -17.48
CA VAL A 370 15.40 14.46 -16.46
C VAL A 370 14.32 15.35 -17.09
N GLN A 371 13.05 14.99 -16.90
CA GLN A 371 11.93 15.86 -17.27
C GLN A 371 11.77 16.94 -16.19
N ASN A 372 12.34 18.12 -16.38
CA ASN A 372 12.24 19.23 -15.42
C ASN A 372 11.48 20.45 -15.97
N THR A 373 10.91 20.33 -17.16
CA THR A 373 10.08 21.34 -17.81
C THR A 373 8.86 20.69 -18.45
N SER A 374 7.84 21.48 -18.76
CA SER A 374 6.58 20.99 -19.35
C SER A 374 5.87 19.93 -18.49
N LEU A 375 6.08 19.98 -17.17
CA LEU A 375 5.41 19.10 -16.22
C LEU A 375 3.90 19.45 -16.13
N PRO A 376 3.03 18.46 -15.87
CA PRO A 376 1.61 18.72 -15.64
C PRO A 376 1.41 19.58 -14.38
N GLY A 377 0.32 20.35 -14.35
CA GLY A 377 -0.06 21.12 -13.15
C GLY A 377 1.02 22.09 -12.66
N GLN A 378 1.31 22.04 -11.35
CA GLN A 378 2.31 22.89 -10.68
C GLN A 378 3.50 22.09 -10.17
N TRP A 379 3.78 20.92 -10.75
CA TRP A 379 4.90 20.09 -10.34
C TRP A 379 6.24 20.75 -10.68
N VAL A 380 7.22 20.57 -9.79
CA VAL A 380 8.61 21.02 -9.93
C VAL A 380 9.52 19.84 -9.59
N TYR A 381 10.55 19.63 -10.40
CA TYR A 381 11.59 18.65 -10.10
C TYR A 381 12.52 19.18 -9.00
N GLU A 382 12.71 18.40 -7.94
CA GLU A 382 13.53 18.78 -6.79
C GLU A 382 14.89 18.05 -6.73
N GLY A 383 15.09 17.01 -7.52
CA GLY A 383 16.36 16.30 -7.61
C GLY A 383 16.25 14.78 -7.43
N CYS A 384 17.42 14.14 -7.36
CA CYS A 384 17.54 12.72 -7.08
C CYS A 384 17.67 12.45 -5.57
N LEU A 385 16.71 11.73 -4.98
CA LEU A 385 16.69 11.33 -3.58
C LEU A 385 17.25 9.91 -3.41
N ALA A 386 18.19 9.73 -2.49
CA ALA A 386 18.63 8.42 -2.03
C ALA A 386 17.75 7.92 -0.89
N GLU A 387 17.19 6.72 -1.08
CA GLU A 387 16.48 6.00 -0.01
C GLU A 387 17.46 5.54 1.09
N PRO A 388 17.00 5.43 2.35
CA PRO A 388 17.86 5.00 3.43
C PRO A 388 18.28 3.53 3.27
N TYR A 389 19.53 3.22 3.61
CA TYR A 389 20.11 1.87 3.51
C TYR A 389 19.47 0.82 4.44
N THR A 390 18.50 1.22 5.27
CA THR A 390 17.80 0.34 6.22
C THR A 390 16.69 -0.50 5.57
N GLY A 391 16.46 -0.35 4.26
CA GLY A 391 15.37 -1.03 3.53
C GLY A 391 13.98 -0.45 3.80
N ALA A 392 13.88 0.65 4.55
CA ALA A 392 12.63 1.37 4.76
C ALA A 392 12.34 2.27 3.55
N ARG A 393 11.20 2.08 2.90
CA ARG A 393 10.70 2.97 1.86
C ARG A 393 10.34 4.32 2.46
N ILE A 394 10.70 5.42 1.76
CA ILE A 394 10.33 6.77 2.20
C ILE A 394 8.83 6.98 2.05
N PHE A 395 8.29 6.63 0.88
CA PHE A 395 6.87 6.77 0.56
C PHE A 395 6.17 5.43 0.66
N GLN A 396 5.01 5.41 1.33
CA GLN A 396 4.26 4.17 1.56
C GLN A 396 3.45 3.71 0.34
N TYR A 397 3.11 4.61 -0.58
CA TYR A 397 2.19 4.33 -1.66
C TYR A 397 2.92 4.12 -2.99
N GLU A 398 3.19 2.86 -3.30
CA GLU A 398 3.85 2.42 -4.54
C GLU A 398 2.84 1.94 -5.57
N ASN A 399 2.96 2.45 -6.81
CA ASN A 399 2.36 1.92 -8.03
C ASN A 399 3.46 1.32 -8.91
N GLU A 400 3.29 0.08 -9.36
CA GLU A 400 4.22 -0.59 -10.27
C GLU A 400 3.61 -0.70 -11.68
N TRP A 401 4.22 0.01 -12.63
CA TRP A 401 3.78 0.16 -14.02
C TRP A 401 4.90 -0.31 -14.97
N THR A 402 4.90 -1.59 -15.28
CA THR A 402 6.02 -2.27 -15.96
C THR A 402 6.30 -1.77 -17.38
N THR A 403 5.31 -1.21 -18.09
CA THR A 403 5.44 -0.85 -19.52
C THR A 403 4.98 0.56 -19.86
N ASN A 404 4.36 1.27 -18.93
CA ASN A 404 3.69 2.55 -19.20
C ASN A 404 3.95 3.60 -18.11
N ASN A 405 4.99 3.42 -17.28
CA ASN A 405 5.37 4.45 -16.31
C ASN A 405 5.98 5.64 -17.04
N THR A 406 5.44 6.83 -16.79
CA THR A 406 5.99 8.10 -17.26
C THR A 406 5.97 9.08 -16.10
N VAL A 407 6.83 10.11 -16.15
CA VAL A 407 6.80 11.20 -15.17
C VAL A 407 5.38 11.78 -15.11
N ASP A 408 4.81 12.20 -16.24
CA ASP A 408 3.46 12.76 -16.31
C ASP A 408 2.37 11.86 -15.71
N ALA A 409 2.41 10.55 -15.98
CA ALA A 409 1.43 9.61 -15.44
C ALA A 409 1.51 9.54 -13.91
N CYS A 410 2.73 9.46 -13.37
CA CYS A 410 2.94 9.41 -11.93
C CYS A 410 2.50 10.70 -11.24
N LEU A 411 2.91 11.84 -11.80
CA LEU A 411 2.55 13.17 -11.29
C LEU A 411 1.05 13.42 -11.30
N ASN A 412 0.35 13.01 -12.36
CA ASN A 412 -1.11 13.13 -12.43
C ASN A 412 -1.80 12.19 -11.44
N GLN A 413 -1.29 10.97 -11.23
CA GLN A 413 -1.84 10.02 -10.27
C GLN A 413 -1.70 10.53 -8.83
N CYS A 414 -0.52 11.01 -8.43
CA CYS A 414 -0.34 11.56 -7.09
C CYS A 414 -1.19 12.82 -6.88
N ALA A 415 -1.27 13.71 -7.88
CA ALA A 415 -2.09 14.92 -7.79
C ALA A 415 -3.60 14.61 -7.71
N ALA A 416 -4.09 13.59 -8.43
CA ALA A 416 -5.50 13.18 -8.39
C ALA A 416 -5.94 12.70 -7.00
N PHE A 417 -5.00 12.23 -6.18
CA PHE A 417 -5.24 11.81 -4.80
C PHE A 417 -4.75 12.83 -3.76
N GLY A 418 -4.32 14.02 -4.20
CA GLY A 418 -3.90 15.10 -3.31
C GLY A 418 -2.55 14.89 -2.62
N TYR A 419 -1.67 14.04 -3.15
CA TYR A 419 -0.31 13.87 -2.63
C TYR A 419 0.64 14.91 -3.24
N PRO A 420 1.28 15.78 -2.43
CA PRO A 420 2.11 16.88 -2.92
C PRO A 420 3.52 16.45 -3.33
N VAL A 421 3.89 15.18 -3.14
CA VAL A 421 5.18 14.63 -3.54
C VAL A 421 4.98 13.37 -4.36
N ALA A 422 5.73 13.28 -5.45
CA ALA A 422 5.85 12.09 -6.27
C ALA A 422 7.31 11.69 -6.41
N GLY A 423 7.59 10.39 -6.36
CA GLY A 423 8.93 9.82 -6.55
C GLY A 423 8.89 8.71 -7.59
N LEU A 424 9.79 8.70 -8.56
CA LEU A 424 9.89 7.64 -9.55
C LEU A 424 11.16 6.83 -9.36
N GLU A 425 11.06 5.50 -9.43
CA GLU A 425 12.16 4.55 -9.19
C GLU A 425 12.20 3.42 -10.21
N TYR A 426 13.39 2.86 -10.45
CA TYR A 426 13.61 1.68 -11.31
C TYR A 426 13.00 1.74 -12.72
N GLY A 427 12.61 2.92 -13.21
CA GLY A 427 11.90 3.07 -14.49
C GLY A 427 10.42 2.65 -14.45
N VAL A 428 10.00 1.82 -13.50
CA VAL A 428 8.66 1.19 -13.47
C VAL A 428 7.82 1.57 -12.24
N GLN A 429 8.43 2.13 -11.20
CA GLN A 429 7.73 2.45 -9.96
C GLN A 429 7.38 3.94 -9.89
N CYS A 430 6.18 4.21 -9.36
CA CYS A 430 5.67 5.53 -9.04
C CYS A 430 5.22 5.55 -7.59
N PHE A 431 5.80 6.43 -6.80
CA PHE A 431 5.51 6.60 -5.38
C PHE A 431 4.81 7.93 -5.14
N CYS A 432 3.79 7.92 -4.29
CA CYS A 432 3.10 9.13 -3.83
C CYS A 432 3.26 9.30 -2.31
N GLY A 433 3.47 10.53 -1.85
CA GLY A 433 3.58 10.81 -0.43
C GLY A 433 3.59 12.29 -0.09
N ASP A 434 4.01 12.59 1.14
CA ASP A 434 4.07 13.93 1.71
C ASP A 434 5.52 14.39 1.95
N VAL A 435 5.75 15.70 2.01
CA VAL A 435 7.09 16.26 2.27
C VAL A 435 7.63 15.81 3.64
N SER A 436 6.74 15.59 4.62
CA SER A 436 7.10 15.07 5.94
C SER A 436 7.74 13.69 5.90
N ASP A 437 7.38 12.86 4.91
CA ASP A 437 7.87 11.49 4.78
C ASP A 437 9.36 11.48 4.49
N ILE A 438 9.83 12.40 3.64
CA ILE A 438 11.25 12.60 3.33
C ILE A 438 12.03 12.98 4.60
N THR A 439 11.51 13.93 5.38
CA THR A 439 12.17 14.38 6.61
C THR A 439 12.21 13.30 7.69
N THR A 440 11.14 12.50 7.80
CA THR A 440 11.03 11.43 8.80
C THR A 440 11.82 10.19 8.40
N GLY A 441 11.85 9.87 7.11
CA GLY A 441 12.56 8.73 6.54
C GLY A 441 14.07 8.91 6.39
N GLY A 442 14.61 10.11 6.65
CA GLY A 442 16.05 10.36 6.59
C GLY A 442 16.65 10.34 5.18
N ALA A 443 15.81 10.62 4.16
CA ALA A 443 16.23 10.67 2.77
C ALA A 443 17.22 11.83 2.52
N THR A 444 18.15 11.65 1.58
CA THR A 444 19.12 12.69 1.24
C THR A 444 19.21 12.90 -0.28
N TYR A 445 19.33 14.16 -0.69
CA TYR A 445 19.57 14.48 -2.09
C TYR A 445 21.00 14.10 -2.50
N VAL A 446 21.12 13.46 -3.65
CA VAL A 446 22.37 13.05 -4.29
C VAL A 446 22.48 13.67 -5.68
N SER A 447 23.60 13.42 -6.37
CA SER A 447 23.76 13.85 -7.76
C SER A 447 22.67 13.24 -8.66
N ASP A 448 22.06 14.05 -9.52
CA ASP A 448 21.05 13.61 -10.50
C ASP A 448 21.56 12.49 -11.41
N SER A 449 22.88 12.40 -11.61
CA SER A 449 23.51 11.30 -12.35
C SER A 449 23.28 9.91 -11.75
N GLN A 450 22.80 9.81 -10.50
CA GLN A 450 22.43 8.55 -9.86
C GLN A 450 20.99 8.11 -10.18
N CYS A 451 20.13 9.04 -10.64
CA CYS A 451 18.81 8.74 -11.16
C CYS A 451 18.91 8.53 -12.67
N ASN A 452 19.51 7.41 -13.09
CA ASN A 452 19.97 7.14 -14.45
C ASN A 452 19.16 6.06 -15.20
N ILE A 453 17.98 5.67 -14.70
CA ILE A 453 17.11 4.68 -15.33
C ILE A 453 15.98 5.39 -16.09
N ALA A 454 15.77 5.00 -17.35
CA ALA A 454 14.70 5.54 -18.19
C ALA A 454 13.32 5.03 -17.75
N CYS A 455 12.28 5.84 -17.98
CA CYS A 455 10.90 5.45 -17.72
C CYS A 455 10.45 4.35 -18.69
N SER A 456 9.71 3.35 -18.19
CA SER A 456 9.24 2.22 -19.01
C SER A 456 8.27 2.61 -20.11
N GLY A 457 7.43 3.64 -19.87
CA GLY A 457 6.48 4.21 -20.82
C GLY A 457 6.99 5.44 -21.58
N ASP A 458 8.17 5.96 -21.21
CA ASP A 458 8.78 7.13 -21.85
C ASP A 458 10.32 7.03 -21.82
N PRO A 459 10.92 6.35 -22.80
CA PRO A 459 12.36 6.16 -22.86
C PRO A 459 13.15 7.45 -23.13
N LEU A 460 12.50 8.61 -23.30
CA LEU A 460 13.18 9.90 -23.42
C LEU A 460 13.48 10.53 -22.06
N HIS A 461 12.79 10.10 -21.00
CA HIS A 461 12.91 10.69 -19.66
C HIS A 461 13.36 9.69 -18.59
N LEU A 462 13.97 10.23 -17.54
CA LEU A 462 14.50 9.46 -16.41
C LEU A 462 13.46 9.29 -15.29
N CYS A 463 13.35 8.07 -14.77
CA CYS A 463 12.44 7.64 -13.71
C CYS A 463 13.23 6.95 -12.59
N GLY A 464 14.15 7.69 -11.97
CA GLY A 464 14.92 7.23 -10.83
C GLY A 464 16.15 6.38 -11.19
N GLY A 465 16.59 5.57 -10.23
CA GLY A 465 17.77 4.71 -10.28
C GLY A 465 17.68 3.61 -9.22
N LEU A 466 18.75 2.84 -9.02
CA LEU A 466 18.79 1.78 -8.00
C LEU A 466 18.76 2.39 -6.58
N SER A 467 17.65 2.25 -5.83
CA SER A 467 17.44 2.92 -4.54
C SER A 467 17.53 4.45 -4.66
N ARG A 468 17.06 5.00 -5.79
CA ARG A 468 17.12 6.42 -6.14
C ARG A 468 15.81 6.91 -6.74
N LEU A 469 15.15 7.84 -6.04
CA LEU A 469 13.89 8.43 -6.48
C LEU A 469 14.14 9.74 -7.23
N SER A 470 13.65 9.85 -8.46
CA SER A 470 13.46 11.17 -9.08
C SER A 470 12.28 11.86 -8.40
N ALA A 471 12.56 12.91 -7.63
CA ALA A 471 11.59 13.54 -6.75
C ALA A 471 10.98 14.80 -7.37
N TYR A 472 9.66 14.91 -7.26
CA TYR A 472 8.88 16.02 -7.76
C TYR A 472 7.95 16.53 -6.67
N TYR A 473 7.91 17.85 -6.50
CA TYR A 473 7.11 18.51 -5.49
C TYR A 473 6.06 19.39 -6.16
N TRP A 474 4.90 19.48 -5.54
CA TRP A 474 3.88 20.42 -5.97
C TRP A 474 4.21 21.82 -5.48
N ASN A 475 4.36 22.78 -6.40
CA ASN A 475 4.59 24.18 -6.10
C ASN A 475 3.28 24.89 -5.74
N GLY A 476 2.85 24.68 -4.49
CA GLY A 476 1.62 25.25 -3.94
C GLY A 476 1.12 24.43 -2.76
N THR A 477 -0.13 24.61 -2.39
CA THR A 477 -0.78 23.82 -1.33
C THR A 477 -1.93 23.02 -1.93
N MET A 478 -1.82 21.69 -1.89
CA MET A 478 -2.91 20.80 -2.34
C MET A 478 -4.00 20.69 -1.28
N ASN A 479 -3.62 20.50 -0.01
CA ASN A 479 -4.54 20.35 1.11
C ASN A 479 -4.16 21.35 2.21
N THR A 480 -5.15 22.09 2.70
CA THR A 480 -5.02 22.98 3.85
C THR A 480 -5.91 22.46 4.96
N TRP A 481 -5.30 21.85 5.97
CA TRP A 481 -6.02 21.44 7.18
C TRP A 481 -5.92 22.52 8.23
N ASN A 482 -7.07 23.01 8.70
CA ASN A 482 -7.11 24.07 9.68
C ASN A 482 -7.01 23.49 11.10
N THR A 483 -6.35 24.19 12.02
CA THR A 483 -6.46 23.90 13.46
C THR A 483 -7.07 25.13 14.13
N PRO A 484 -8.39 25.17 14.35
CA PRO A 484 -9.03 26.31 14.97
C PRO A 484 -8.49 26.53 16.39
N ALA A 485 -8.47 27.79 16.84
CA ALA A 485 -8.03 28.12 18.21
C ALA A 485 -8.88 27.42 19.28
N ASN A 486 -10.14 27.12 18.96
CA ASN A 486 -11.02 26.30 19.75
C ASN A 486 -11.32 24.99 19.00
N THR A 487 -10.78 23.90 19.52
CA THR A 487 -10.86 22.56 18.93
C THR A 487 -11.95 21.70 19.57
N GLY A 488 -12.88 22.28 20.35
CA GLY A 488 -13.80 21.52 21.19
C GLY A 488 -13.08 20.61 22.19
N TYR A 489 -13.80 19.73 22.87
CA TYR A 489 -13.18 18.73 23.75
C TYR A 489 -14.10 17.54 24.05
N TYR A 490 -13.48 16.42 24.42
CA TYR A 490 -14.17 15.27 24.98
C TYR A 490 -14.37 15.43 26.47
N GLU A 491 -15.54 15.04 26.95
CA GLU A 491 -15.89 14.97 28.36
C GLU A 491 -16.46 13.59 28.68
N PHE A 492 -16.01 13.00 29.79
CA PHE A 492 -16.66 11.80 30.31
C PHE A 492 -18.09 12.13 30.72
N PHE A 493 -19.06 11.43 30.15
CA PHE A 493 -20.46 11.73 30.37
C PHE A 493 -21.04 10.88 31.50
N ILE A 494 -20.97 9.55 31.34
CA ILE A 494 -21.47 8.58 32.33
C ILE A 494 -20.86 7.20 32.04
N GLY A 495 -20.81 6.31 33.04
CA GLY A 495 -20.52 4.90 32.79
C GLY A 495 -21.69 4.21 32.07
N GLY A 496 -21.40 3.28 31.17
CA GLY A 496 -22.40 2.42 30.53
C GLY A 496 -22.65 1.13 31.32
N LEU A 497 -23.78 0.48 31.01
CA LEU A 497 -24.15 -0.83 31.54
C LEU A 497 -23.65 -1.98 30.66
N VAL A 498 -23.56 -1.74 29.35
CA VAL A 498 -23.14 -2.68 28.30
C VAL A 498 -22.38 -1.92 27.22
N VAL A 499 -21.80 -2.63 26.25
CA VAL A 499 -21.21 -2.01 25.05
C VAL A 499 -22.31 -1.78 24.01
N PRO A 500 -22.70 -0.52 23.75
CA PRO A 500 -23.76 -0.25 22.80
C PRO A 500 -23.27 -0.45 21.37
N LEU A 501 -23.99 -1.31 20.63
CA LEU A 501 -23.77 -1.55 19.20
C LEU A 501 -24.61 -0.63 18.32
N ILE A 502 -25.70 -0.10 18.88
CA ILE A 502 -26.60 0.83 18.21
C ILE A 502 -26.95 1.95 19.19
N ALA A 503 -26.85 3.19 18.74
CA ALA A 503 -27.27 4.36 19.53
C ALA A 503 -28.28 5.20 18.72
N THR A 504 -29.44 5.48 19.32
CA THR A 504 -30.52 6.25 18.68
C THR A 504 -31.10 7.27 19.65
N VAL A 505 -31.18 8.53 19.24
CA VAL A 505 -31.89 9.56 20.02
C VAL A 505 -33.37 9.48 19.71
N GLY A 506 -34.19 9.21 20.73
CA GLY A 506 -35.64 9.21 20.63
C GLY A 506 -36.23 10.62 20.68
N ILE A 507 -37.46 10.76 20.17
CA ILE A 507 -38.19 12.04 20.20
C ILE A 507 -38.54 12.52 21.63
N ASN A 508 -38.38 11.63 22.62
CA ASN A 508 -38.47 11.92 24.05
C ASN A 508 -37.18 12.55 24.64
N ASN A 509 -36.17 12.86 23.79
CA ASN A 509 -34.85 13.38 24.16
C ASN A 509 -34.00 12.43 25.03
N LYS A 510 -34.26 11.12 24.92
CA LYS A 510 -33.46 10.07 25.56
C LYS A 510 -32.70 9.29 24.50
N VAL A 511 -31.66 8.57 24.92
CA VAL A 511 -30.84 7.75 24.01
C VAL A 511 -31.10 6.29 24.28
N THR A 512 -31.58 5.58 23.27
CA THR A 512 -31.72 4.13 23.30
C THR A 512 -30.41 3.50 22.84
N PHE A 513 -29.95 2.52 23.60
CA PHE A 513 -28.81 1.68 23.31
C PHE A 513 -29.27 0.24 23.11
N LEU A 514 -28.82 -0.39 22.03
CA LEU A 514 -29.00 -1.81 21.78
C LEU A 514 -27.66 -2.54 21.80
N GLU A 515 -27.68 -3.75 22.37
CA GLU A 515 -26.54 -4.66 22.50
C GLU A 515 -27.02 -6.10 22.28
N LYS A 516 -26.09 -7.06 22.26
CA LYS A 516 -26.37 -8.49 22.07
C LYS A 516 -27.37 -9.02 23.12
N HIS A 517 -28.30 -9.89 22.70
CA HIS A 517 -29.24 -10.53 23.61
C HIS A 517 -29.05 -12.05 23.68
N GLY A 518 -28.84 -12.57 24.89
CA GLY A 518 -28.56 -13.99 25.15
C GLY A 518 -27.13 -14.44 24.81
N THR A 519 -26.35 -13.55 24.20
CA THR A 519 -25.05 -13.82 23.55
C THR A 519 -24.03 -12.74 23.89
N SER A 520 -24.49 -11.76 24.67
CA SER A 520 -23.67 -10.80 25.38
C SER A 520 -22.62 -11.51 26.23
N GLU A 521 -21.44 -10.91 26.30
CA GLU A 521 -20.41 -11.26 27.25
C GLU A 521 -20.86 -11.02 28.71
N TYR A 522 -21.96 -10.29 28.92
CA TYR A 522 -22.54 -9.95 30.21
C TYR A 522 -23.77 -10.80 30.52
N ASN A 523 -23.65 -11.68 31.54
CA ASN A 523 -24.70 -12.64 31.94
C ASN A 523 -26.06 -12.02 32.29
N ASN A 524 -26.13 -10.74 32.61
CA ASN A 524 -27.35 -10.03 32.98
C ASN A 524 -27.76 -8.98 31.92
N SER A 525 -27.17 -8.99 30.73
CA SER A 525 -27.62 -8.08 29.69
C SER A 525 -29.05 -8.40 29.26
N THR A 526 -29.88 -7.36 29.16
CA THR A 526 -31.21 -7.45 28.55
C THR A 526 -31.19 -7.10 27.06
N GLY A 527 -30.04 -6.68 26.54
CA GLY A 527 -29.83 -6.26 25.16
C GLY A 527 -30.36 -4.86 24.82
N ALA A 528 -31.07 -4.19 25.74
CA ALA A 528 -31.64 -2.87 25.48
C ALA A 528 -31.68 -1.97 26.72
N TYR A 529 -31.24 -0.72 26.56
CA TYR A 529 -31.19 0.27 27.64
C TYR A 529 -31.56 1.65 27.13
N GLU A 530 -32.13 2.48 28.00
CA GLU A 530 -32.44 3.88 27.72
C GLU A 530 -31.68 4.78 28.72
N LEU A 531 -31.04 5.82 28.19
CA LEU A 531 -30.34 6.84 28.96
C LEU A 531 -31.12 8.16 28.96
N ASP A 532 -31.51 8.62 30.15
CA ASP A 532 -32.06 9.95 30.37
C ASP A 532 -30.93 10.97 30.55
N LEU A 533 -30.76 11.82 29.53
CA LEU A 533 -29.70 12.83 29.48
C LEU A 533 -29.79 13.87 30.62
N SER A 534 -30.97 14.07 31.20
CA SER A 534 -31.19 15.04 32.28
C SER A 534 -30.79 14.53 33.66
N LEU A 535 -30.51 13.22 33.78
CA LEU A 535 -30.23 12.54 35.03
C LEU A 535 -28.81 11.99 35.10
N VAL A 536 -27.93 12.34 34.16
CA VAL A 536 -26.56 11.78 34.06
C VAL A 536 -25.69 12.01 35.30
N ASP A 537 -25.99 13.03 36.10
CA ASP A 537 -25.34 13.27 37.40
C ASP A 537 -25.74 12.23 38.48
N ASN A 538 -26.74 11.40 38.20
CA ASN A 538 -27.22 10.32 39.07
C ASN A 538 -27.32 9.01 38.28
N TYR A 539 -26.23 8.25 38.30
CA TYR A 539 -26.07 7.00 37.57
C TYR A 539 -27.26 6.02 37.75
N GLN A 540 -27.78 5.89 38.96
CA GLN A 540 -28.84 4.94 39.30
C GLN A 540 -30.21 5.34 38.75
N LEU A 541 -30.41 6.62 38.44
CA LEU A 541 -31.66 7.13 37.87
C LEU A 541 -31.55 7.41 36.37
N ALA A 542 -30.33 7.63 35.85
CA ALA A 542 -30.10 7.92 34.45
C ALA A 542 -30.46 6.76 33.52
N TRP A 543 -30.31 5.53 34.01
CA TRP A 543 -30.49 4.31 33.23
C TRP A 543 -31.85 3.67 33.48
N ARG A 544 -32.54 3.33 32.38
CA ARG A 544 -33.70 2.44 32.38
C ARG A 544 -33.38 1.19 31.57
N GLU A 545 -33.61 0.04 32.18
CA GLU A 545 -33.53 -1.26 31.53
C GLU A 545 -34.76 -1.48 30.63
N MET A 546 -34.50 -2.01 29.45
CA MET A 546 -35.50 -2.47 28.48
C MET A 546 -35.14 -3.89 28.03
N HIS A 547 -36.00 -4.57 27.30
CA HIS A 547 -35.83 -5.97 26.94
C HIS A 547 -36.15 -6.20 25.47
N VAL A 548 -35.16 -6.73 24.75
CA VAL A 548 -35.41 -7.46 23.51
C VAL A 548 -35.51 -8.95 23.82
N GLN A 549 -36.27 -9.68 22.99
CA GLN A 549 -36.46 -11.13 23.04
C GLN A 549 -35.53 -11.88 22.07
N SER A 550 -35.01 -11.20 21.04
CA SER A 550 -34.10 -11.81 20.08
C SER A 550 -32.87 -10.94 19.79
N ASP A 551 -31.78 -11.60 19.40
CA ASP A 551 -30.45 -10.99 19.32
C ASP A 551 -30.32 -9.97 18.18
N VAL A 552 -30.13 -8.70 18.54
CA VAL A 552 -30.00 -7.55 17.63
C VAL A 552 -28.58 -7.39 17.07
N PHE A 553 -27.61 -8.22 17.47
CA PHE A 553 -26.24 -8.13 16.98
C PHE A 553 -26.21 -8.00 15.45
N CYS A 554 -25.60 -6.91 14.95
CA CYS A 554 -25.44 -6.59 13.53
C CYS A 554 -26.76 -6.39 12.76
N SER A 555 -27.73 -5.74 13.39
CA SER A 555 -28.98 -5.28 12.79
C SER A 555 -28.87 -3.84 12.28
N GLY A 556 -29.92 -3.34 11.61
CA GLY A 556 -30.05 -1.93 11.23
C GLY A 556 -31.21 -1.26 11.97
N SER A 557 -31.10 0.03 12.27
CA SER A 557 -32.16 0.79 12.98
C SER A 557 -32.47 2.13 12.30
N ILE A 558 -33.74 2.54 12.31
CA ILE A 558 -34.19 3.88 11.86
C ILE A 558 -35.35 4.37 12.74
N VAL A 559 -35.63 5.67 12.69
CA VAL A 559 -36.79 6.30 13.35
C VAL A 559 -37.93 6.43 12.34
N LEU A 560 -39.12 5.96 12.72
CA LEU A 560 -40.32 5.95 11.90
C LEU A 560 -41.03 7.32 11.92
N PRO A 561 -41.72 7.69 10.83
CA PRO A 561 -42.45 8.94 10.70
C PRO A 561 -43.80 8.97 11.44
N ASP A 562 -44.21 7.89 12.10
CA ASP A 562 -45.46 7.86 12.86
C ASP A 562 -45.45 8.85 14.04
N LYS A 563 -46.63 9.11 14.61
CA LYS A 563 -46.77 10.09 15.71
C LYS A 563 -46.06 9.69 17.00
N GLY A 564 -45.78 8.40 17.17
CA GLY A 564 -45.01 7.90 18.30
C GLY A 564 -43.50 8.09 18.12
N GLY A 565 -43.04 8.42 16.89
CA GLY A 565 -41.61 8.46 16.57
C GLY A 565 -40.93 7.13 16.87
N ARG A 566 -41.61 6.02 16.57
CA ARG A 566 -41.12 4.68 16.92
C ARG A 566 -39.76 4.42 16.31
N GLN A 567 -38.90 3.73 17.05
CA GLN A 567 -37.67 3.17 16.52
C GLN A 567 -37.97 1.76 16.00
N ILE A 568 -37.50 1.44 14.80
CA ILE A 568 -37.52 0.08 14.28
C ILE A 568 -36.10 -0.46 14.22
N ASN A 569 -35.94 -1.72 14.60
CA ASN A 569 -34.70 -2.48 14.47
C ASN A 569 -34.95 -3.74 13.63
N ILE A 570 -34.09 -4.03 12.65
CA ILE A 570 -34.29 -5.09 11.67
C ILE A 570 -33.06 -5.98 11.46
N GLY A 571 -33.30 -7.28 11.37
CA GLY A 571 -32.23 -8.29 11.26
C GLY A 571 -31.64 -8.67 12.62
N GLY A 572 -30.52 -9.40 12.60
CA GLY A 572 -29.88 -9.89 13.82
C GLY A 572 -28.97 -11.09 13.59
N TRP A 573 -28.47 -11.67 14.69
CA TRP A 573 -27.34 -12.61 14.65
C TRP A 573 -27.61 -13.93 13.93
N SER A 574 -28.62 -14.68 14.38
CA SER A 574 -28.84 -16.08 13.99
C SER A 574 -30.29 -16.54 14.19
N LEU A 575 -30.67 -17.63 13.49
CA LEU A 575 -32.00 -18.24 13.60
C LEU A 575 -33.12 -17.21 13.35
N SER A 576 -34.14 -17.15 14.21
CA SER A 576 -35.27 -16.22 14.12
C SER A 576 -34.85 -14.75 14.18
N SER A 577 -33.75 -14.42 14.86
CA SER A 577 -33.30 -13.02 14.98
C SER A 577 -32.87 -12.43 13.63
N THR A 578 -32.41 -13.25 12.69
CA THR A 578 -32.10 -12.78 11.32
C THR A 578 -33.35 -12.26 10.60
N PHE A 579 -34.53 -12.74 10.96
CA PHE A 579 -35.82 -12.27 10.44
C PHE A 579 -36.46 -11.20 11.34
N GLY A 580 -35.76 -10.80 12.40
CA GLY A 580 -36.29 -9.96 13.47
C GLY A 580 -36.73 -8.59 12.97
N VAL A 581 -37.89 -8.16 13.45
CA VAL A 581 -38.41 -6.81 13.33
C VAL A 581 -38.91 -6.42 14.71
N ARG A 582 -38.29 -5.39 15.30
CA ARG A 582 -38.53 -4.96 16.68
C ARG A 582 -38.91 -3.49 16.66
N LEU A 583 -39.94 -3.14 17.42
CA LEU A 583 -40.47 -1.78 17.49
C LEU A 583 -40.40 -1.26 18.91
N TYR A 584 -39.92 -0.04 19.08
CA TYR A 584 -39.94 0.66 20.35
C TYR A 584 -40.63 2.00 20.17
N THR A 585 -41.61 2.30 21.04
CA THR A 585 -42.30 3.61 21.06
C THR A 585 -41.73 4.47 22.18
N PRO A 586 -40.91 5.50 21.89
CA PRO A 586 -40.39 6.40 22.92
C PRO A 586 -41.49 7.09 23.71
N ASP A 587 -41.38 7.08 25.04
CA ASP A 587 -42.29 7.77 25.96
C ASP A 587 -41.53 8.39 27.14
N GLY A 588 -42.25 8.98 28.09
CA GLY A 588 -41.66 9.73 29.19
C GLY A 588 -41.14 11.12 28.78
N SER A 589 -40.35 11.74 29.66
CA SER A 589 -39.76 13.07 29.47
C SER A 589 -38.48 13.21 30.28
N ALA A 590 -37.77 14.34 30.17
CA ALA A 590 -36.63 14.62 31.04
C ALA A 590 -36.99 14.43 32.52
N GLY A 591 -36.26 13.55 33.21
CA GLY A 591 -36.44 13.25 34.62
C GLY A 591 -37.57 12.25 34.92
N VAL A 592 -38.27 11.77 33.89
CA VAL A 592 -39.42 10.86 34.01
C VAL A 592 -39.18 9.65 33.11
N ASN A 593 -39.01 8.48 33.71
CA ASN A 593 -38.78 7.24 32.97
C ASN A 593 -39.89 6.94 31.97
N GLY A 594 -39.51 6.43 30.80
CA GLY A 594 -40.44 5.76 29.91
C GLY A 594 -40.99 4.49 30.54
N THR A 595 -42.08 3.99 29.97
CA THR A 595 -42.78 2.78 30.41
C THR A 595 -42.88 1.73 29.31
N ASN A 596 -42.72 2.14 28.05
CA ASN A 596 -42.76 1.23 26.92
C ASN A 596 -41.48 0.38 26.86
N ASP A 597 -41.63 -0.84 26.38
CA ASP A 597 -40.52 -1.77 26.10
C ASP A 597 -40.46 -2.08 24.60
N TRP A 598 -39.46 -2.85 24.15
CA TRP A 598 -39.41 -3.33 22.77
C TRP A 598 -40.46 -4.40 22.50
N GLU A 599 -41.18 -4.23 21.40
CA GLU A 599 -42.21 -5.13 20.91
C GLU A 599 -41.66 -5.96 19.75
N GLU A 600 -41.69 -7.28 19.89
CA GLU A 600 -41.31 -8.20 18.81
C GLU A 600 -42.05 -9.53 18.92
N ASN A 601 -42.45 -10.07 17.76
CA ASN A 601 -43.02 -11.41 17.64
C ASN A 601 -42.76 -11.95 16.23
N VAL A 602 -41.75 -12.82 16.10
CA VAL A 602 -41.32 -13.42 14.82
C VAL A 602 -42.37 -14.34 14.19
N ASN A 603 -43.46 -14.68 14.88
CA ASN A 603 -44.55 -15.47 14.28
C ASN A 603 -45.60 -14.58 13.60
N GLU A 604 -45.63 -13.29 13.94
CA GLU A 604 -46.58 -12.31 13.42
C GLU A 604 -45.91 -11.33 12.45
N LEU A 605 -44.74 -10.80 12.83
CA LEU A 605 -43.99 -9.84 12.04
C LEU A 605 -42.55 -10.30 11.82
N THR A 606 -42.17 -10.44 10.54
CA THR A 606 -40.81 -10.81 10.13
C THR A 606 -40.38 -10.09 8.86
N LEU A 607 -39.07 -10.05 8.65
CA LEU A 607 -38.51 -9.89 7.31
C LEU A 607 -38.92 -11.07 6.41
N GLN A 608 -38.88 -10.86 5.10
CA GLN A 608 -39.13 -11.89 4.09
C GLN A 608 -37.88 -12.72 3.83
N ARG A 609 -36.69 -12.16 4.08
CA ARG A 609 -35.40 -12.87 4.09
C ARG A 609 -34.68 -12.56 5.40
N GLY A 610 -33.99 -13.56 5.96
CA GLY A 610 -33.16 -13.36 7.15
C GLY A 610 -31.93 -12.53 6.77
N ARG A 611 -31.57 -11.53 7.58
CA ARG A 611 -30.49 -10.58 7.30
C ARG A 611 -29.61 -10.31 8.53
N TRP A 612 -28.31 -10.30 8.29
CA TRP A 612 -27.22 -9.86 9.17
C TRP A 612 -26.41 -8.78 8.43
N TYR A 613 -26.10 -7.65 9.06
CA TYR A 613 -25.62 -6.40 8.43
C TYR A 613 -26.49 -5.80 7.29
N PRO A 614 -27.84 -5.71 7.45
CA PRO A 614 -28.66 -4.99 6.47
C PRO A 614 -28.62 -3.47 6.65
N THR A 615 -28.83 -2.72 5.58
CA THR A 615 -29.17 -1.29 5.68
C THR A 615 -30.67 -1.07 5.57
N ALA A 616 -31.21 -0.17 6.40
CA ALA A 616 -32.59 0.31 6.35
C ALA A 616 -32.65 1.78 5.91
N MET A 617 -33.66 2.16 5.13
CA MET A 617 -33.89 3.54 4.71
C MET A 617 -35.38 3.87 4.64
N MET A 618 -35.76 5.06 5.12
CA MET A 618 -37.10 5.62 4.88
C MET A 618 -37.27 6.07 3.43
N MET A 619 -38.24 5.50 2.73
CA MET A 619 -38.57 5.89 1.36
C MET A 619 -39.48 7.14 1.32
N PRO A 620 -39.49 7.91 0.21
CA PRO A 620 -40.36 9.07 0.05
C PRO A 620 -41.86 8.80 0.18
N ASN A 621 -42.31 7.58 -0.10
CA ASN A 621 -43.71 7.17 0.06
C ASN A 621 -44.05 6.74 1.51
N GLY A 622 -43.09 6.78 2.43
CA GLY A 622 -43.24 6.39 3.83
C GLY A 622 -43.05 4.90 4.12
N SER A 623 -42.75 4.05 3.12
CA SER A 623 -42.33 2.67 3.39
C SER A 623 -40.85 2.59 3.78
N ILE A 624 -40.43 1.44 4.28
CA ILE A 624 -39.06 1.15 4.69
C ILE A 624 -38.44 0.23 3.65
N LEU A 625 -37.30 0.63 3.10
CA LEU A 625 -36.48 -0.21 2.23
C LEU A 625 -35.41 -0.90 3.06
N VAL A 626 -35.26 -2.22 2.89
CA VAL A 626 -34.23 -3.04 3.54
C VAL A 626 -33.37 -3.68 2.46
N VAL A 627 -32.04 -3.50 2.51
CA VAL A 627 -31.13 -3.94 1.45
C VAL A 627 -29.92 -4.68 2.01
N GLY A 628 -29.53 -5.75 1.31
CA GLY A 628 -28.27 -6.46 1.54
C GLY A 628 -28.24 -7.28 2.83
N GLY A 629 -27.02 -7.54 3.29
CA GLY A 629 -26.73 -8.41 4.43
C GLY A 629 -26.42 -9.85 4.02
N GLU A 630 -26.24 -10.71 5.03
CA GLU A 630 -26.06 -12.15 4.91
C GLU A 630 -27.25 -12.90 5.55
N SER A 631 -27.41 -14.20 5.26
CA SER A 631 -28.53 -15.01 5.80
C SER A 631 -28.41 -15.32 7.30
N GLY A 632 -27.34 -14.83 7.92
CA GLY A 632 -26.94 -15.03 9.30
C GLY A 632 -25.45 -14.71 9.43
N SER A 633 -24.90 -14.85 10.64
CA SER A 633 -23.49 -14.57 10.89
C SER A 633 -22.53 -15.41 10.05
N ASN A 634 -21.73 -14.75 9.21
CA ASN A 634 -20.76 -15.36 8.30
C ASN A 634 -21.41 -16.44 7.39
N ALA A 635 -22.64 -16.16 6.95
CA ALA A 635 -23.44 -17.07 6.15
C ALA A 635 -23.43 -16.66 4.67
N SER A 636 -24.25 -17.33 3.84
CA SER A 636 -24.35 -16.93 2.43
C SER A 636 -24.94 -15.53 2.30
N PRO A 637 -24.47 -14.73 1.31
CA PRO A 637 -25.00 -13.39 1.09
C PRO A 637 -26.50 -13.40 0.87
N GLN A 638 -27.14 -12.28 1.22
CA GLN A 638 -28.51 -11.93 0.88
C GLN A 638 -28.50 -10.74 -0.08
N PRO A 639 -28.13 -10.95 -1.36
CA PRO A 639 -27.97 -9.90 -2.35
C PRO A 639 -29.35 -9.48 -2.88
N SER A 640 -30.20 -8.99 -2.00
CA SER A 640 -31.57 -8.63 -2.31
C SER A 640 -32.04 -7.42 -1.52
N LEU A 641 -33.11 -6.80 -1.99
CA LEU A 641 -33.87 -5.82 -1.23
C LEU A 641 -35.28 -6.32 -0.92
N GLU A 642 -35.94 -5.68 0.04
CA GLU A 642 -37.36 -5.88 0.35
C GLU A 642 -37.98 -4.61 0.98
N ILE A 643 -39.31 -4.55 1.04
CA ILE A 643 -40.06 -3.40 1.55
C ILE A 643 -40.88 -3.80 2.78
N LEU A 644 -40.88 -2.94 3.80
CA LEU A 644 -41.80 -3.00 4.94
C LEU A 644 -42.69 -1.74 4.97
N PRO A 645 -43.99 -1.86 5.31
CA PRO A 645 -44.77 -3.08 5.42
C PRO A 645 -44.83 -3.81 4.09
N LYS A 646 -44.90 -5.13 4.13
CA LYS A 646 -45.10 -5.92 2.91
C LYS A 646 -46.47 -5.58 2.31
N PRO A 647 -46.55 -5.05 1.07
CA PRO A 647 -47.81 -4.75 0.42
C PRO A 647 -48.63 -6.03 0.14
N PRO A 648 -49.96 -5.94 0.07
CA PRO A 648 -50.79 -7.06 -0.36
C PRO A 648 -50.43 -7.50 -1.79
N GLY A 649 -50.25 -8.80 -2.03
CA GLY A 649 -50.07 -9.34 -3.38
C GLY A 649 -48.86 -10.24 -3.60
N GLY A 650 -47.93 -10.36 -2.65
CA GLY A 650 -46.83 -11.31 -2.75
C GLY A 650 -45.54 -10.86 -2.07
N ASP A 651 -44.46 -11.56 -2.39
CA ASP A 651 -43.09 -11.25 -1.95
C ASP A 651 -42.60 -9.97 -2.66
N THR A 652 -41.94 -9.07 -1.92
CA THR A 652 -41.29 -7.86 -2.50
C THR A 652 -39.79 -8.04 -2.72
N VAL A 653 -39.26 -9.26 -2.56
CA VAL A 653 -37.83 -9.52 -2.66
C VAL A 653 -37.35 -9.40 -4.09
N ILE A 654 -36.39 -8.50 -4.32
CA ILE A 654 -35.73 -8.31 -5.62
C ILE A 654 -34.24 -8.63 -5.46
N THR A 655 -33.73 -9.54 -6.28
CA THR A 655 -32.31 -9.88 -6.33
C THR A 655 -31.51 -8.78 -7.02
N LEU A 656 -30.36 -8.45 -6.44
CA LEU A 656 -29.43 -7.43 -6.89
C LEU A 656 -28.12 -8.11 -7.31
N ASP A 657 -27.96 -8.33 -8.62
CA ASP A 657 -26.80 -9.02 -9.22
C ASP A 657 -25.45 -8.40 -8.80
N TYR A 658 -25.43 -7.07 -8.66
CA TYR A 658 -24.24 -6.33 -8.25
C TYR A 658 -23.85 -6.54 -6.79
N LEU A 659 -24.80 -6.76 -5.88
CA LEU A 659 -24.46 -7.19 -4.51
C LEU A 659 -24.01 -8.65 -4.49
N GLN A 660 -24.52 -9.49 -5.38
CA GLN A 660 -24.06 -10.87 -5.44
C GLN A 660 -22.59 -10.95 -5.90
N ARG A 661 -22.15 -10.11 -6.83
CA ARG A 661 -20.79 -10.18 -7.39
C ARG A 661 -19.71 -9.52 -6.55
N THR A 662 -20.06 -8.61 -5.64
CA THR A 662 -19.08 -7.90 -4.80
C THR A 662 -19.06 -8.40 -3.35
N ASP A 663 -19.79 -9.46 -3.05
CA ASP A 663 -19.69 -10.20 -1.79
C ASP A 663 -18.24 -10.69 -1.55
N PRO A 664 -17.73 -10.68 -0.30
CA PRO A 664 -18.37 -10.23 0.96
C PRO A 664 -18.16 -8.75 1.28
N ASN A 665 -17.76 -7.92 0.30
CA ASN A 665 -17.26 -6.57 0.53
C ASN A 665 -18.33 -5.47 0.46
N ASN A 666 -19.60 -5.80 0.69
CA ASN A 666 -20.74 -4.92 0.38
C ASN A 666 -21.88 -4.93 1.42
N LEU A 667 -21.59 -5.39 2.64
CA LEU A 667 -22.56 -5.34 3.72
C LEU A 667 -22.71 -3.89 4.22
N TYR A 668 -23.84 -3.57 4.87
CA TYR A 668 -24.26 -2.19 5.11
C TYR A 668 -24.12 -1.26 3.87
N PRO A 669 -24.75 -1.58 2.73
CA PRO A 669 -24.71 -0.68 1.56
C PRO A 669 -25.29 0.70 1.92
N PHE A 670 -24.66 1.77 1.45
CA PHE A 670 -25.09 3.14 1.71
C PHE A 670 -26.34 3.47 0.90
N LEU A 671 -27.46 3.79 1.57
CA LEU A 671 -28.74 4.11 0.92
C LEU A 671 -29.15 5.55 1.22
N LEU A 672 -29.32 6.36 0.17
CA LEU A 672 -29.64 7.80 0.31
C LEU A 672 -30.70 8.22 -0.70
N VAL A 673 -31.80 8.83 -0.24
CA VAL A 673 -32.83 9.42 -1.11
C VAL A 673 -32.28 10.66 -1.82
N LEU A 674 -32.56 10.79 -3.12
CA LEU A 674 -32.15 11.91 -3.96
C LEU A 674 -33.34 12.83 -4.31
N PRO A 675 -33.10 14.12 -4.64
CA PRO A 675 -34.14 15.09 -4.99
C PRO A 675 -35.09 14.69 -6.12
N SER A 676 -34.69 13.83 -7.05
CA SER A 676 -35.59 13.28 -8.07
C SER A 676 -36.62 12.26 -7.53
N GLY A 677 -36.45 11.80 -6.30
CA GLY A 677 -37.19 10.69 -5.70
C GLY A 677 -36.52 9.32 -5.90
N ARG A 678 -35.47 9.24 -6.72
CA ARG A 678 -34.58 8.06 -6.82
C ARG A 678 -33.74 7.89 -5.56
N PHE A 679 -33.01 6.80 -5.47
CA PHE A 679 -32.04 6.63 -4.38
C PHE A 679 -30.68 6.18 -4.89
N PHE A 680 -29.65 6.72 -4.24
CA PHE A 680 -28.27 6.30 -4.37
C PHE A 680 -28.07 5.01 -3.57
N ILE A 681 -27.35 4.06 -4.17
CA ILE A 681 -26.79 2.89 -3.49
C ILE A 681 -25.28 2.86 -3.70
N GLY A 682 -24.52 2.91 -2.61
CA GLY A 682 -23.07 2.72 -2.58
C GLY A 682 -22.71 1.39 -1.92
N TYR A 683 -21.85 0.60 -2.54
CA TYR A 683 -21.48 -0.73 -2.06
C TYR A 683 -20.07 -1.10 -2.54
N TYR A 684 -19.27 -1.71 -1.67
CA TYR A 684 -17.85 -1.96 -1.93
C TYR A 684 -17.13 -0.68 -2.40
N ASN A 685 -16.70 -0.60 -3.66
CA ASN A 685 -16.15 0.59 -4.31
C ASN A 685 -16.99 1.03 -5.52
N GLU A 686 -18.26 0.66 -5.57
CA GLU A 686 -19.18 0.94 -6.67
C GLU A 686 -20.42 1.69 -6.21
N ALA A 687 -21.07 2.39 -7.13
CA ALA A 687 -22.29 3.12 -6.82
C ALA A 687 -23.26 3.18 -8.00
N ARG A 688 -24.55 3.29 -7.68
CA ARG A 688 -25.65 3.38 -8.66
C ARG A 688 -26.75 4.29 -8.17
N VAL A 689 -27.55 4.77 -9.12
CA VAL A 689 -28.85 5.39 -8.85
C VAL A 689 -29.95 4.45 -9.31
N LEU A 690 -30.89 4.13 -8.42
CA LEU A 690 -31.99 3.20 -8.69
C LEU A 690 -33.33 3.91 -8.80
N ASP A 691 -34.23 3.34 -9.61
CA ASP A 691 -35.62 3.77 -9.70
C ASP A 691 -36.36 3.37 -8.40
N PRO A 692 -37.15 4.26 -7.78
CA PRO A 692 -37.79 3.98 -6.49
C PRO A 692 -39.01 3.06 -6.60
N VAL A 693 -39.46 2.73 -7.81
CA VAL A 693 -40.63 1.88 -8.06
C VAL A 693 -40.20 0.52 -8.64
N THR A 694 -39.38 0.51 -9.68
CA THR A 694 -38.94 -0.74 -10.32
C THR A 694 -37.67 -1.31 -9.69
N PHE A 695 -36.90 -0.48 -8.98
CA PHE A 695 -35.59 -0.80 -8.42
C PHE A 695 -34.51 -1.11 -9.47
N ASP A 696 -34.80 -0.84 -10.75
CA ASP A 696 -33.83 -0.99 -11.82
C ASP A 696 -32.71 0.05 -11.67
N THR A 697 -31.51 -0.33 -12.14
CA THR A 697 -30.39 0.61 -12.25
C THR A 697 -30.71 1.64 -13.32
N VAL A 698 -30.84 2.90 -12.91
CA VAL A 698 -31.01 4.04 -13.83
C VAL A 698 -29.66 4.55 -14.31
N THR A 699 -28.67 4.58 -13.42
CA THR A 699 -27.32 5.04 -13.74
C THR A 699 -26.30 4.25 -12.94
N VAL A 700 -25.28 3.74 -13.62
CA VAL A 700 -24.05 3.23 -13.00
C VAL A 700 -23.09 4.40 -12.88
N LEU A 701 -22.68 4.73 -11.65
CA LEU A 701 -21.72 5.80 -11.39
C LEU A 701 -20.29 5.26 -11.55
N PRO A 702 -19.27 6.12 -11.75
CA PRO A 702 -17.88 5.69 -11.72
C PRO A 702 -17.55 4.99 -10.40
N ASN A 703 -16.58 4.08 -10.39
CA ASN A 703 -16.11 3.47 -9.15
C ASN A 703 -15.62 4.55 -8.19
N MET A 704 -15.95 4.39 -6.91
CA MET A 704 -15.48 5.23 -5.82
C MET A 704 -13.95 5.12 -5.73
N PRO A 705 -13.19 6.21 -5.93
CA PRO A 705 -11.75 6.16 -5.76
C PRO A 705 -11.42 5.83 -4.31
N GLY A 706 -10.38 5.02 -4.09
CA GLY A 706 -9.98 4.55 -2.77
C GLY A 706 -8.57 5.02 -2.41
N ALA A 707 -7.57 4.15 -2.56
CA ALA A 707 -6.17 4.51 -2.35
C ALA A 707 -5.47 4.83 -3.68
N VAL A 708 -4.47 5.72 -3.62
CA VAL A 708 -3.70 6.16 -4.81
C VAL A 708 -2.97 5.02 -5.52
N ASN A 709 -2.73 3.91 -4.83
CA ASN A 709 -2.10 2.71 -5.38
C ASN A 709 -2.99 1.46 -5.40
N ASN A 710 -4.28 1.60 -5.06
CA ASN A 710 -5.18 0.46 -5.04
C ASN A 710 -6.60 0.88 -5.43
N PHE A 711 -6.94 0.63 -6.69
CA PHE A 711 -8.28 0.91 -7.23
C PHE A 711 -9.38 0.01 -6.61
N LEU A 712 -9.01 -1.10 -5.97
CA LEU A 712 -9.89 -2.05 -5.30
C LEU A 712 -10.09 -1.74 -3.81
N ALA A 713 -9.64 -0.58 -3.31
CA ALA A 713 -9.96 -0.17 -1.95
C ALA A 713 -11.47 0.10 -1.80
N GLY A 714 -12.05 -0.44 -0.73
CA GLY A 714 -13.50 -0.43 -0.48
C GLY A 714 -13.95 0.64 0.51
N ARG A 715 -15.26 0.91 0.52
CA ARG A 715 -15.91 1.92 1.36
C ARG A 715 -17.02 1.40 2.25
N THR A 716 -17.55 0.20 2.01
CA THR A 716 -18.55 -0.43 2.90
C THR A 716 -17.92 -1.60 3.65
N TYR A 717 -18.66 -2.20 4.59
CA TYR A 717 -18.20 -3.36 5.34
C TYR A 717 -17.62 -4.46 4.41
N PRO A 718 -16.45 -5.05 4.76
CA PRO A 718 -15.68 -4.82 5.99
C PRO A 718 -14.69 -3.65 5.89
N MET A 719 -14.43 -3.08 4.72
CA MET A 719 -13.50 -1.95 4.60
C MET A 719 -14.01 -0.69 5.31
N GLU A 720 -15.32 -0.56 5.50
CA GLU A 720 -16.05 0.35 6.39
C GLU A 720 -15.57 1.81 6.40
N GLY A 721 -16.12 2.59 5.48
CA GLY A 721 -16.24 4.04 5.59
C GLY A 721 -17.63 4.42 6.11
N SER A 722 -17.99 5.70 6.00
CA SER A 722 -19.31 6.19 6.39
C SER A 722 -19.81 7.22 5.38
N ALA A 723 -21.12 7.26 5.16
CA ALA A 723 -21.75 8.07 4.12
C ALA A 723 -22.86 8.97 4.68
N VAL A 724 -22.87 10.23 4.22
CA VAL A 724 -23.88 11.23 4.55
C VAL A 724 -24.23 12.08 3.33
N LEU A 725 -25.37 12.79 3.38
CA LEU A 725 -25.71 13.81 2.40
C LEU A 725 -25.19 15.17 2.85
N LEU A 726 -24.61 15.95 1.92
CA LEU A 726 -24.25 17.34 2.18
C LEU A 726 -25.49 18.22 2.43
N PRO A 727 -25.37 19.34 3.17
CA PRO A 727 -26.53 20.13 3.58
C PRO A 727 -27.25 20.74 2.38
N GLN A 728 -28.58 20.77 2.44
CA GLN A 728 -29.39 21.41 1.42
C GLN A 728 -30.04 22.69 1.93
N HIS A 729 -30.08 23.72 1.09
CA HIS A 729 -30.65 25.03 1.41
C HIS A 729 -31.88 25.30 0.56
N ALA A 730 -32.93 25.87 1.15
CA ALA A 730 -34.07 26.38 0.38
C ALA A 730 -33.59 27.39 -0.68
N PRO A 731 -34.10 27.35 -1.93
CA PRO A 731 -35.28 26.62 -2.41
C PRO A 731 -35.04 25.16 -2.83
N TYR A 732 -33.90 24.55 -2.46
CA TYR A 732 -33.54 23.15 -2.73
C TYR A 732 -33.35 22.83 -4.22
N THR A 733 -32.79 23.78 -4.96
CA THR A 733 -32.53 23.65 -6.40
C THR A 733 -31.12 23.17 -6.72
N ASP A 734 -30.19 23.27 -5.77
CA ASP A 734 -28.81 22.85 -5.97
C ASP A 734 -28.73 21.31 -6.02
N PRO A 735 -27.86 20.74 -6.87
CA PRO A 735 -27.62 19.30 -6.87
C PRO A 735 -27.23 18.81 -5.47
N ILE A 736 -27.86 17.73 -5.02
CA ILE A 736 -27.45 17.10 -3.76
C ILE A 736 -26.11 16.39 -3.97
N GLU A 737 -25.21 16.50 -2.99
CA GLU A 737 -23.96 15.76 -2.96
C GLU A 737 -23.99 14.68 -1.88
N VAL A 738 -23.44 13.52 -2.21
CA VAL A 738 -23.15 12.43 -1.27
C VAL A 738 -21.69 12.58 -0.85
N LEU A 739 -21.41 12.55 0.46
CA LEU A 739 -20.07 12.52 1.03
C LEU A 739 -19.81 11.14 1.63
N ILE A 740 -18.67 10.55 1.30
CA ILE A 740 -18.22 9.25 1.82
C ILE A 740 -16.80 9.40 2.33
N CYS A 741 -16.58 9.07 3.60
CA CYS A 741 -15.27 9.22 4.25
C CYS A 741 -14.75 7.90 4.78
N GLY A 742 -13.43 7.71 4.71
CA GLY A 742 -12.78 6.52 5.24
C GLY A 742 -13.06 5.25 4.44
N GLY A 743 -12.60 4.12 4.95
CA GLY A 743 -12.55 2.85 4.23
C GLY A 743 -11.16 2.23 4.37
N SER A 744 -10.87 1.16 3.63
CA SER A 744 -9.53 0.58 3.58
C SER A 744 -9.24 -0.20 2.30
N THR A 745 -7.96 -0.51 2.07
CA THR A 745 -7.52 -1.35 0.95
C THR A 745 -7.81 -2.82 1.19
N ILE A 746 -8.16 -3.59 0.17
CA ILE A 746 -8.16 -5.06 0.27
C ILE A 746 -6.74 -5.58 0.58
N GLY A 747 -6.65 -6.69 1.30
CA GLY A 747 -5.39 -7.38 1.60
C GLY A 747 -4.63 -6.69 2.73
N ALA A 748 -3.77 -5.73 2.39
CA ALA A 748 -2.96 -5.02 3.37
C ALA A 748 -3.78 -4.20 4.38
N ALA A 749 -5.08 -3.98 4.13
CA ALA A 749 -6.02 -3.34 5.05
C ALA A 749 -5.55 -1.96 5.54
N ILE A 750 -4.89 -1.17 4.67
CA ILE A 750 -4.47 0.18 5.00
C ILE A 750 -5.70 1.09 4.94
N ALA A 751 -5.99 1.80 6.04
CA ALA A 751 -7.13 2.71 6.08
C ALA A 751 -6.92 3.90 5.15
N LEU A 752 -8.02 4.40 4.59
CA LEU A 752 -8.02 5.51 3.64
C LEU A 752 -7.92 6.85 4.38
N ASP A 753 -7.15 7.78 3.83
CA ASP A 753 -6.96 9.14 4.33
C ASP A 753 -7.73 10.18 3.51
N ASN A 754 -8.87 9.80 2.93
CA ASN A 754 -9.63 10.71 2.08
C ASN A 754 -11.14 10.50 2.18
N CYS A 755 -11.85 11.58 1.89
CA CYS A 755 -13.27 11.57 1.61
C CYS A 755 -13.50 11.82 0.12
N ILE A 756 -14.60 11.31 -0.39
CA ILE A 756 -15.05 11.52 -1.75
C ILE A 756 -16.46 12.10 -1.75
N SER A 757 -16.74 13.01 -2.69
CA SER A 757 -18.09 13.49 -2.93
C SER A 757 -18.52 13.37 -4.38
N ILE A 758 -19.81 13.21 -4.61
CA ILE A 758 -20.41 13.20 -5.94
C ILE A 758 -21.81 13.79 -5.89
N ALA A 759 -22.20 14.54 -6.92
CA ALA A 759 -23.58 14.89 -7.18
C ALA A 759 -24.19 13.86 -8.15
N PRO A 760 -24.84 12.78 -7.67
CA PRO A 760 -25.11 11.59 -8.48
C PRO A 760 -26.13 11.81 -9.61
N GLU A 761 -26.93 12.88 -9.54
CA GLU A 761 -27.96 13.20 -10.54
C GLU A 761 -27.48 14.20 -11.62
N VAL A 762 -26.24 14.67 -11.52
CA VAL A 762 -25.64 15.54 -12.55
C VAL A 762 -25.18 14.67 -13.73
N PRO A 763 -25.43 15.09 -15.00
CA PRO A 763 -24.95 14.35 -16.17
C PRO A 763 -23.42 14.17 -16.15
N ASN A 764 -22.95 12.95 -16.38
CA ASN A 764 -21.53 12.58 -16.32
C ASN A 764 -20.85 12.92 -14.98
N ALA A 765 -21.56 12.71 -13.87
CA ALA A 765 -21.03 12.95 -12.53
C ALA A 765 -19.68 12.24 -12.31
N THR A 766 -18.72 12.97 -11.76
CA THR A 766 -17.40 12.49 -11.37
C THR A 766 -17.19 12.66 -9.87
N TRP A 767 -16.38 11.79 -9.28
CA TRP A 767 -15.98 11.94 -7.88
C TRP A 767 -15.03 13.12 -7.69
N THR A 768 -15.28 13.92 -6.67
CA THR A 768 -14.32 14.83 -6.06
C THR A 768 -13.64 14.09 -4.92
N LEU A 769 -12.31 14.11 -4.83
CA LEU A 769 -11.55 13.50 -3.74
C LEU A 769 -10.85 14.60 -2.93
N GLU A 770 -10.96 14.53 -1.61
CA GLU A 770 -10.29 15.42 -0.68
C GLU A 770 -9.54 14.61 0.38
N ARG A 771 -8.28 14.93 0.65
CA ARG A 771 -7.54 14.27 1.73
C ARG A 771 -7.99 14.75 3.11
N MET A 772 -8.21 13.78 3.99
CA MET A 772 -8.38 13.95 5.42
C MET A 772 -7.02 14.10 6.11
N PRO A 773 -6.94 14.81 7.25
CA PRO A 773 -5.72 14.92 8.05
C PRO A 773 -5.23 13.61 8.67
N SER A 774 -6.07 12.56 8.69
CA SER A 774 -5.71 11.24 9.22
C SER A 774 -6.45 10.11 8.48
N LYS A 775 -5.80 8.93 8.42
CA LYS A 775 -6.39 7.68 7.90
C LYS A 775 -7.53 7.21 8.81
N ARG A 776 -8.60 6.64 8.25
CA ARG A 776 -9.71 6.14 9.07
C ARG A 776 -10.49 5.00 8.40
N VAL A 777 -10.54 3.86 9.09
CA VAL A 777 -11.53 2.78 8.89
C VAL A 777 -12.50 2.77 10.06
N MET A 778 -13.76 2.41 9.84
CA MET A 778 -14.88 2.53 10.79
C MET A 778 -15.05 3.96 11.36
N PRO A 779 -15.02 5.01 10.53
CA PRO A 779 -15.34 6.35 11.02
C PRO A 779 -16.80 6.42 11.45
N CYS A 780 -17.10 7.19 12.49
CA CYS A 780 -18.45 7.69 12.72
C CYS A 780 -18.52 9.14 12.23
N ILE A 781 -19.52 9.45 11.39
CA ILE A 781 -19.82 10.81 10.96
C ILE A 781 -21.09 11.28 11.68
N THR A 782 -21.05 12.42 12.35
CA THR A 782 -22.23 13.01 13.00
C THR A 782 -22.56 14.37 12.36
N THR A 783 -23.79 14.54 11.90
CA THR A 783 -24.33 15.80 11.41
C THR A 783 -24.46 16.81 12.54
N LEU A 784 -23.97 18.04 12.36
CA LEU A 784 -24.09 19.11 13.36
C LEU A 784 -25.13 20.16 12.95
N PRO A 785 -25.74 20.89 13.91
CA PRO A 785 -26.79 21.87 13.63
C PRO A 785 -26.38 23.01 12.68
N ASP A 786 -25.09 23.32 12.61
CA ASP A 786 -24.57 24.42 11.80
C ASP A 786 -24.26 24.04 10.34
N GLY A 787 -24.49 22.78 9.96
CA GLY A 787 -24.23 22.26 8.61
C GLY A 787 -22.85 21.64 8.44
N THR A 788 -22.04 21.58 9.50
CA THR A 788 -20.76 20.87 9.52
C THR A 788 -20.94 19.42 9.98
N TYR A 789 -19.89 18.61 9.81
CA TYR A 789 -19.87 17.20 10.20
C TYR A 789 -18.70 16.93 11.12
N LEU A 790 -18.96 16.27 12.25
CA LEU A 790 -17.92 15.75 13.12
C LEU A 790 -17.57 14.33 12.67
N ILE A 791 -16.30 14.06 12.41
CA ILE A 791 -15.79 12.73 12.08
C ILE A 791 -14.84 12.28 13.18
N LEU A 792 -15.12 11.13 13.79
CA LEU A 792 -14.37 10.59 14.92
C LEU A 792 -14.38 9.05 14.90
N ASN A 793 -13.76 8.43 15.91
CA ASN A 793 -13.61 6.97 16.05
C ASN A 793 -12.81 6.30 14.91
N GLY A 794 -12.67 4.98 14.98
CA GLY A 794 -12.03 4.17 13.96
C GLY A 794 -10.53 3.97 14.19
N ALA A 795 -9.85 3.47 13.15
CA ALA A 795 -8.45 3.05 13.21
C ALA A 795 -7.64 3.53 11.99
N HIS A 796 -6.32 3.59 12.11
CA HIS A 796 -5.42 3.88 10.99
C HIS A 796 -5.07 2.62 10.17
N GLN A 797 -5.34 1.43 10.70
CA GLN A 797 -4.99 0.15 10.09
C GLN A 797 -6.09 -0.88 10.35
N GLY A 798 -6.49 -1.62 9.31
CA GLY A 798 -7.39 -2.76 9.37
C GLY A 798 -8.70 -2.63 8.57
N VAL A 799 -9.63 -3.50 8.94
CA VAL A 799 -11.01 -3.56 8.46
C VAL A 799 -11.94 -3.69 9.67
N ALA A 800 -13.24 -3.44 9.47
CA ALA A 800 -14.28 -3.72 10.43
C ALA A 800 -14.40 -5.22 10.74
N GLY A 801 -14.64 -5.53 12.01
CA GLY A 801 -14.70 -6.89 12.54
C GLY A 801 -13.83 -7.08 13.78
N PHE A 802 -14.09 -8.16 14.51
CA PHE A 802 -13.37 -8.51 15.73
C PHE A 802 -11.89 -8.83 15.47
N GLY A 803 -11.00 -8.11 16.14
CA GLY A 803 -9.56 -8.30 16.06
C GLY A 803 -8.93 -7.91 14.72
N LEU A 804 -9.66 -7.21 13.85
CA LEU A 804 -9.23 -6.90 12.47
C LEU A 804 -8.67 -5.49 12.27
N ALA A 805 -8.66 -4.66 13.31
CA ALA A 805 -8.13 -3.31 13.28
C ALA A 805 -7.18 -3.02 14.44
N THR A 806 -6.18 -2.19 14.17
CA THR A 806 -5.15 -1.76 15.11
C THR A 806 -4.83 -0.28 14.90
N ASP A 807 -4.08 0.31 15.85
CA ASP A 807 -3.71 1.73 15.81
C ASP A 807 -4.95 2.67 15.80
N PRO A 808 -5.65 2.81 16.95
CA PRO A 808 -6.86 3.61 17.07
C PRO A 808 -6.64 5.07 16.67
N ASN A 809 -7.60 5.63 15.93
CA ASN A 809 -7.59 7.04 15.61
C ASN A 809 -8.29 7.84 16.73
N LEU A 810 -7.47 8.50 17.55
CA LEU A 810 -7.93 9.25 18.72
C LEU A 810 -8.37 10.69 18.41
N SER A 811 -8.09 11.18 17.20
CA SER A 811 -8.33 12.58 16.83
C SER A 811 -9.70 12.75 16.20
N ALA A 812 -10.45 13.77 16.62
CA ALA A 812 -11.64 14.21 15.89
C ALA A 812 -11.24 15.18 14.77
N ILE A 813 -12.00 15.17 13.67
CA ILE A 813 -11.88 16.17 12.60
C ILE A 813 -13.27 16.76 12.28
N LEU A 814 -13.30 18.04 11.93
CA LEU A 814 -14.50 18.72 11.44
C LEU A 814 -14.45 18.79 9.91
N TYR A 815 -15.55 18.48 9.24
CA TYR A 815 -15.76 18.78 7.83
C TYR A 815 -16.76 19.93 7.67
N ASP A 816 -16.31 21.04 7.10
CA ASP A 816 -17.13 22.21 6.78
C ASP A 816 -17.33 22.33 5.26
N PRO A 817 -18.49 21.91 4.72
CA PRO A 817 -18.75 21.95 3.28
C PRO A 817 -18.82 23.37 2.70
N ALA A 818 -18.96 24.41 3.54
CA ALA A 818 -19.00 25.79 3.10
C ALA A 818 -17.61 26.34 2.72
N GLN A 819 -16.53 25.68 3.14
CA GLN A 819 -15.17 26.05 2.73
C GLN A 819 -14.86 25.57 1.30
N PRO A 820 -13.88 26.21 0.61
CA PRO A 820 -13.37 25.71 -0.65
C PRO A 820 -12.85 24.27 -0.54
N ILE A 821 -13.02 23.49 -1.61
CA ILE A 821 -12.45 22.14 -1.74
C ILE A 821 -10.95 22.18 -1.41
N GLY A 822 -10.48 21.21 -0.63
CA GLY A 822 -9.11 21.14 -0.11
C GLY A 822 -8.87 21.96 1.17
N GLN A 823 -9.86 22.71 1.66
CA GLN A 823 -9.80 23.49 2.91
C GLN A 823 -10.92 23.15 3.91
N ARG A 824 -11.70 22.11 3.62
CA ARG A 824 -12.91 21.75 4.37
C ARG A 824 -12.64 21.02 5.69
N PHE A 825 -11.43 20.51 5.91
CA PHE A 825 -11.10 19.79 7.13
C PHE A 825 -10.43 20.67 8.17
N SER A 826 -10.88 20.51 9.41
CA SER A 826 -10.20 21.03 10.60
C SER A 826 -9.82 19.91 11.56
N ILE A 827 -8.61 19.98 12.12
CA ILE A 827 -8.14 19.07 13.17
C ILE A 827 -8.67 19.57 14.52
N LEU A 828 -9.37 18.70 15.23
CA LEU A 828 -9.96 19.00 16.53
C LEU A 828 -9.21 18.29 17.67
N ASN A 829 -9.82 18.25 18.85
CA ASN A 829 -9.23 17.65 20.05
C ASN A 829 -9.23 16.11 19.99
N ASN A 830 -8.42 15.49 20.84
CA ASN A 830 -8.26 14.03 20.90
C ASN A 830 -9.00 13.44 22.11
N THR A 831 -9.50 12.21 21.97
CA THR A 831 -9.90 11.36 23.10
C THR A 831 -8.70 10.53 23.60
N ILE A 832 -8.81 9.97 24.80
CA ILE A 832 -7.88 8.96 25.33
C ILE A 832 -8.44 7.54 25.19
N VAL A 833 -9.64 7.41 24.64
CA VAL A 833 -10.39 6.16 24.55
C VAL A 833 -10.32 5.62 23.13
N ALA A 834 -9.87 4.38 22.98
CA ALA A 834 -9.86 3.70 21.69
C ALA A 834 -11.30 3.29 21.32
N ARG A 835 -11.88 3.98 20.34
CA ARG A 835 -13.23 3.72 19.80
C ARG A 835 -13.09 3.03 18.44
N LEU A 836 -13.10 1.70 18.45
CA LEU A 836 -12.87 0.83 17.29
C LEU A 836 -14.20 0.21 16.81
N TYR A 837 -14.19 -1.06 16.38
CA TYR A 837 -15.36 -1.76 15.89
C TYR A 837 -16.53 -1.76 16.89
N HIS A 838 -17.74 -1.43 16.43
CA HIS A 838 -18.93 -1.14 17.24
C HIS A 838 -18.84 0.11 18.14
N SER A 839 -18.02 1.09 17.78
CA SER A 839 -18.18 2.44 18.32
C SER A 839 -19.29 3.20 17.61
N GLU A 840 -20.00 4.07 18.33
CA GLU A 840 -21.13 4.83 17.80
C GLU A 840 -21.03 6.33 18.14
N ALA A 841 -21.69 7.16 17.32
CA ALA A 841 -21.78 8.59 17.58
C ALA A 841 -23.11 9.20 17.10
N THR A 842 -23.73 10.05 17.93
CA THR A 842 -25.03 10.67 17.58
C THR A 842 -25.21 12.08 18.16
N LEU A 843 -25.95 12.94 17.45
CA LEU A 843 -26.20 14.33 17.84
C LEU A 843 -27.26 14.39 18.95
N LEU A 844 -26.90 15.01 20.07
CA LEU A 844 -27.80 15.22 21.20
C LEU A 844 -28.68 16.47 21.01
N PRO A 845 -29.85 16.51 21.67
CA PRO A 845 -30.77 17.65 21.58
C PRO A 845 -30.20 18.99 22.03
N ASP A 846 -29.09 19.01 22.79
CA ASP A 846 -28.42 20.22 23.25
C ASP A 846 -27.27 20.68 22.33
N GLY A 847 -27.02 19.97 21.23
CA GLY A 847 -25.95 20.25 20.26
C GLY A 847 -24.61 19.59 20.58
N ARG A 848 -24.49 18.80 21.66
CA ARG A 848 -23.30 17.95 21.88
C ARG A 848 -23.39 16.68 21.03
N VAL A 849 -22.28 15.97 20.89
CA VAL A 849 -22.25 14.65 20.24
C VAL A 849 -21.94 13.58 21.27
N LEU A 850 -22.83 12.60 21.43
CA LEU A 850 -22.57 11.42 22.26
C LEU A 850 -21.66 10.45 21.52
N VAL A 851 -20.69 9.87 22.22
CA VAL A 851 -19.73 8.88 21.70
C VAL A 851 -19.72 7.67 22.63
N SER A 852 -19.92 6.49 22.07
CA SER A 852 -20.04 5.23 22.83
C SER A 852 -19.38 4.04 22.12
N GLY A 853 -19.37 2.87 22.76
CA GLY A 853 -18.71 1.65 22.26
C GLY A 853 -17.18 1.74 22.40
N SER A 854 -16.37 0.71 22.18
CA SER A 854 -16.44 -0.41 21.25
C SER A 854 -16.09 -1.73 21.92
N ASP A 855 -16.40 -2.87 21.29
CA ASP A 855 -15.92 -4.22 21.62
C ASP A 855 -15.06 -4.81 20.49
N PRO A 856 -13.82 -4.33 20.30
CA PRO A 856 -12.96 -4.77 19.20
C PRO A 856 -12.41 -6.18 19.36
N GLN A 857 -12.53 -6.82 20.53
CA GLN A 857 -12.03 -8.18 20.83
C GLN A 857 -10.59 -8.44 20.34
N THR A 858 -9.68 -7.51 20.59
CA THR A 858 -8.26 -7.65 20.20
C THR A 858 -7.44 -8.19 21.36
N TYR A 859 -6.66 -9.25 21.15
CA TYR A 859 -5.92 -9.96 22.21
C TYR A 859 -4.41 -10.01 21.94
N TYR A 860 -3.61 -9.87 23.00
CA TYR A 860 -2.20 -10.25 23.01
C TYR A 860 -2.07 -11.79 22.94
N PRO A 861 -0.91 -12.35 22.55
CA PRO A 861 -0.68 -13.80 22.53
C PRO A 861 -0.88 -14.50 23.89
N ASN A 862 -0.83 -13.76 25.00
CA ASN A 862 -1.09 -14.25 26.35
C ASN A 862 -2.59 -14.27 26.73
N GLY A 863 -3.49 -13.89 25.81
CA GLY A 863 -4.94 -13.85 26.01
C GLY A 863 -5.47 -12.59 26.72
N SER A 864 -4.61 -11.61 27.05
CA SER A 864 -5.08 -10.32 27.58
C SER A 864 -5.53 -9.38 26.47
N PHE A 865 -6.50 -8.51 26.75
CA PHE A 865 -7.00 -7.54 25.78
C PHE A 865 -5.94 -6.48 25.43
N VAL A 866 -5.74 -6.23 24.14
CA VAL A 866 -4.98 -5.06 23.63
C VAL A 866 -5.84 -3.82 23.78
N TYR A 867 -7.08 -3.91 23.31
CA TYR A 867 -8.11 -2.90 23.45
C TYR A 867 -9.31 -3.54 24.17
N PRO A 868 -9.58 -3.17 25.43
CA PRO A 868 -10.70 -3.72 26.17
C PRO A 868 -12.02 -3.21 25.60
N GLU A 869 -13.11 -3.89 25.96
CA GLU A 869 -14.46 -3.38 25.75
C GLU A 869 -14.66 -2.04 26.45
N GLU A 870 -15.26 -1.09 25.74
CA GLU A 870 -15.43 0.27 26.21
C GLU A 870 -16.91 0.59 26.47
N MET A 871 -17.25 0.62 27.75
CA MET A 871 -18.60 0.95 28.24
C MET A 871 -18.76 2.42 28.58
N ARG A 872 -17.68 3.19 28.77
CA ARG A 872 -17.80 4.60 29.15
C ARG A 872 -18.40 5.37 28.00
N ILE A 873 -19.34 6.25 28.32
CA ILE A 873 -19.93 7.16 27.35
C ILE A 873 -19.22 8.50 27.51
N GLU A 874 -18.73 9.02 26.40
CA GLU A 874 -18.20 10.37 26.31
C GLU A 874 -19.22 11.25 25.58
N VAL A 875 -19.11 12.55 25.80
CA VAL A 875 -19.68 13.55 24.89
C VAL A 875 -18.53 14.37 24.34
N TYR A 876 -18.60 14.65 23.04
CA TYR A 876 -17.79 15.67 22.42
C TYR A 876 -18.57 16.97 22.42
N ILE A 877 -17.95 18.03 22.94
CA ILE A 877 -18.51 19.38 23.01
C ILE A 877 -17.91 20.18 21.84
N PRO A 878 -18.69 20.44 20.77
CA PRO A 878 -18.16 21.09 19.58
C PRO A 878 -17.76 22.54 19.83
N PRO A 879 -16.88 23.11 18.99
CA PRO A 879 -16.40 24.49 19.14
C PRO A 879 -17.51 25.53 19.31
N TYR A 880 -18.70 25.32 18.75
CA TYR A 880 -19.81 26.28 18.86
C TYR A 880 -20.48 26.35 20.25
N LEU A 881 -20.19 25.41 21.17
CA LEU A 881 -20.77 25.38 22.53
C LEU A 881 -19.83 25.87 23.64
N ASN A 882 -18.53 25.98 23.40
CA ASN A 882 -17.53 26.28 24.44
C ASN A 882 -16.79 27.61 24.23
N GLN A 883 -17.42 28.58 23.55
CA GLN A 883 -16.89 29.94 23.32
C GLN A 883 -17.36 30.97 24.36
N GLY A 884 -18.16 30.56 25.36
CA GLY A 884 -18.76 31.45 26.35
C GLY A 884 -20.02 32.18 25.85
N PHE A 885 -20.53 31.82 24.67
CA PHE A 885 -21.83 32.27 24.18
C PHE A 885 -22.96 31.47 24.84
N ARG A 886 -24.07 32.15 25.10
CA ARG A 886 -25.29 31.54 25.63
C ARG A 886 -26.13 31.01 24.49
N GLN A 887 -26.53 29.74 24.53
CA GLN A 887 -27.42 29.16 23.53
C GLN A 887 -28.74 29.95 23.42
N PRO A 888 -29.24 30.22 22.19
CA PRO A 888 -30.53 30.85 21.99
C PRO A 888 -31.67 29.95 22.45
N GLU A 889 -32.82 30.55 22.72
CA GLU A 889 -34.03 29.85 23.12
C GLU A 889 -35.15 30.11 22.09
N PHE A 890 -36.06 29.15 21.92
CA PHE A 890 -37.25 29.39 21.10
C PHE A 890 -38.44 28.60 21.61
N THR A 891 -39.63 29.04 21.22
CA THR A 891 -40.88 28.32 21.45
C THR A 891 -41.54 27.95 20.13
N ILE A 892 -42.10 26.76 20.09
CA ILE A 892 -42.87 26.20 18.97
C ILE A 892 -44.12 25.53 19.53
N THR A 893 -45.24 25.68 18.84
CA THR A 893 -46.53 25.11 19.27
C THR A 893 -47.02 24.00 18.34
N GLU A 894 -46.68 24.09 17.05
CA GLU A 894 -47.05 23.09 16.04
C GLU A 894 -45.79 22.33 15.64
N THR A 895 -45.78 21.03 15.89
CA THR A 895 -44.65 20.14 15.61
C THR A 895 -44.98 19.09 14.55
N ASP A 896 -46.19 19.06 14.01
CA ASP A 896 -46.60 18.18 12.91
C ASP A 896 -46.77 19.00 11.62
N TRP A 897 -45.74 18.96 10.77
CA TRP A 897 -45.60 19.83 9.61
C TRP A 897 -45.96 19.11 8.31
N ALA A 898 -46.91 19.71 7.59
CA ALA A 898 -47.17 19.39 6.19
C ALA A 898 -46.02 19.92 5.30
N LEU A 899 -45.72 19.18 4.24
CA LEU A 899 -44.76 19.60 3.21
C LEU A 899 -45.19 20.94 2.60
N GLY A 900 -44.24 21.87 2.48
CA GLY A 900 -44.47 23.24 2.02
C GLY A 900 -45.32 24.12 2.95
N GLY A 901 -45.72 23.62 4.13
CA GLY A 901 -46.45 24.38 5.15
C GLY A 901 -45.59 25.48 5.77
N GLN A 902 -46.24 26.42 6.46
CA GLN A 902 -45.58 27.53 7.16
C GLN A 902 -45.91 27.51 8.64
N TYR A 903 -44.88 27.57 9.48
CA TYR A 903 -44.98 27.35 10.92
C TYR A 903 -44.27 28.45 11.69
N SER A 904 -44.91 28.94 12.74
CA SER A 904 -44.38 30.07 13.51
C SER A 904 -43.62 29.62 14.74
N ILE A 905 -42.50 30.28 15.00
CA ILE A 905 -41.72 30.17 16.23
C ILE A 905 -41.53 31.56 16.83
N THR A 906 -41.29 31.62 18.14
CA THR A 906 -40.82 32.84 18.80
C THR A 906 -39.42 32.59 19.33
N VAL A 907 -38.46 33.44 18.95
CA VAL A 907 -37.04 33.28 19.29
C VAL A 907 -36.60 34.29 20.34
N ASN A 908 -35.62 33.89 21.15
CA ASN A 908 -34.90 34.72 22.08
C ASN A 908 -33.41 34.53 21.81
N LEU A 909 -32.80 35.54 21.19
CA LEU A 909 -31.41 35.55 20.74
C LEU A 909 -30.57 36.38 21.72
N PHE A 910 -29.32 35.97 21.95
CA PHE A 910 -28.43 36.56 22.97
C PHE A 910 -27.16 37.17 22.38
N GLN A 911 -26.74 36.75 21.19
CA GLN A 911 -25.56 37.26 20.48
C GLN A 911 -25.94 38.19 19.33
N GLY A 912 -27.00 37.87 18.59
CA GLY A 912 -27.39 38.54 17.36
C GLY A 912 -28.84 38.98 17.30
N THR A 913 -29.32 39.22 16.07
CA THR A 913 -30.72 39.52 15.77
C THR A 913 -31.23 38.55 14.71
N THR A 914 -32.54 38.52 14.48
CA THR A 914 -33.18 37.61 13.53
C THR A 914 -32.68 37.76 12.09
N SER A 915 -31.99 38.86 11.73
CA SER A 915 -31.37 39.02 10.41
C SER A 915 -30.11 38.17 10.19
N GLY A 916 -29.41 37.79 11.26
CA GLY A 916 -28.18 36.97 11.21
C GLY A 916 -28.38 35.53 11.70
N MET A 917 -29.61 35.19 12.10
CA MET A 917 -30.00 33.87 12.59
C MET A 917 -30.02 32.86 11.43
N ARG A 918 -29.78 31.58 11.74
CA ARG A 918 -30.07 30.46 10.83
C ARG A 918 -31.04 29.49 11.50
N VAL A 919 -31.78 28.77 10.67
CA VAL A 919 -32.67 27.68 11.09
C VAL A 919 -32.15 26.41 10.44
N SER A 920 -32.00 25.34 11.20
CA SER A 920 -31.63 24.03 10.66
C SER A 920 -32.57 22.94 11.16
N LEU A 921 -32.76 21.95 10.30
CA LEU A 921 -33.51 20.73 10.54
C LEU A 921 -32.54 19.56 10.32
N VAL A 922 -32.23 18.82 11.38
CA VAL A 922 -31.38 17.62 11.32
C VAL A 922 -32.27 16.41 11.46
N ALA A 923 -32.30 15.54 10.44
CA ALA A 923 -33.15 14.35 10.45
C ALA A 923 -32.75 13.37 11.56
N ALA A 924 -33.73 12.71 12.16
CA ALA A 924 -33.50 11.62 13.10
C ALA A 924 -32.72 10.49 12.41
N SER A 925 -31.68 10.00 13.08
CA SER A 925 -30.84 8.91 12.59
C SER A 925 -30.48 7.96 13.72
N SER A 926 -30.06 6.76 13.33
CA SER A 926 -29.44 5.78 14.23
C SER A 926 -28.00 5.57 13.81
N SER A 927 -27.12 5.34 14.77
CA SER A 927 -25.70 4.99 14.53
C SER A 927 -25.50 3.50 14.79
N THR A 928 -24.90 2.77 13.84
CA THR A 928 -24.38 1.41 14.04
C THR A 928 -23.20 1.12 13.13
N HIS A 929 -22.15 0.49 13.65
CA HIS A 929 -20.99 0.01 12.86
C HIS A 929 -20.32 1.11 12.02
N GLY A 930 -20.34 2.37 12.48
CA GLY A 930 -19.85 3.53 11.72
C GLY A 930 -20.86 4.12 10.72
N ASN A 931 -22.00 3.46 10.51
CA ASN A 931 -23.06 3.92 9.61
C ASN A 931 -24.01 4.89 10.30
N VAL A 932 -24.36 5.97 9.60
CA VAL A 932 -25.51 6.81 9.91
C VAL A 932 -26.68 6.30 9.09
N MET A 933 -27.56 5.52 9.72
CA MET A 933 -28.70 4.94 9.02
C MET A 933 -29.61 6.04 8.46
N SER A 934 -29.98 5.91 7.18
CA SER A 934 -30.64 6.94 6.37
C SER A 934 -29.80 8.20 6.04
N GLY A 935 -28.50 8.19 6.33
CA GLY A 935 -27.52 9.08 5.68
C GLY A 935 -27.41 10.51 6.20
N GLY A 936 -27.87 10.82 7.41
CA GLY A 936 -27.62 12.10 8.08
C GLY A 936 -28.01 13.34 7.26
N ARG A 937 -29.31 13.59 7.11
CA ARG A 937 -29.83 14.73 6.31
C ARG A 937 -29.91 16.02 7.12
N ILE A 938 -29.32 17.10 6.59
CA ILE A 938 -29.39 18.47 7.14
C ILE A 938 -30.09 19.39 6.14
N LEU A 939 -31.14 20.09 6.59
CA LEU A 939 -31.89 21.03 5.77
C LEU A 939 -31.90 22.42 6.40
N PHE A 940 -31.63 23.45 5.59
CA PHE A 940 -31.78 24.86 5.96
C PHE A 940 -33.01 25.44 5.27
N PRO A 941 -34.18 25.50 5.95
CA PRO A 941 -35.41 26.01 5.37
C PRO A 941 -35.40 27.52 5.15
N ALA A 942 -36.26 27.98 4.24
CA ALA A 942 -36.58 29.40 4.11
C ALA A 942 -37.39 29.85 5.34
N PHE A 943 -37.09 31.05 5.84
CA PHE A 943 -37.87 31.66 6.92
C PHE A 943 -37.92 33.18 6.77
N SER A 944 -38.88 33.80 7.45
CA SER A 944 -38.98 35.26 7.55
C SER A 944 -39.38 35.64 8.98
N CYS A 945 -38.92 36.80 9.47
CA CYS A 945 -39.20 37.24 10.84
C CYS A 945 -39.80 38.64 10.88
N SER A 946 -40.72 38.84 11.84
CA SER A 946 -41.24 40.14 12.25
C SER A 946 -40.92 40.31 13.74
N GLY A 947 -39.88 41.09 14.04
CA GLY A 947 -39.29 41.13 15.37
C GLY A 947 -38.73 39.76 15.76
N ASN A 948 -39.21 39.20 16.87
CA ASN A 948 -38.80 37.90 17.41
C ASN A 948 -39.71 36.75 17.00
N THR A 949 -40.76 37.01 16.22
CA THR A 949 -41.63 35.95 15.69
C THR A 949 -41.21 35.65 14.27
N CYS A 950 -40.85 34.40 14.00
CA CYS A 950 -40.39 33.93 12.71
C CYS A 950 -41.32 32.87 12.16
N THR A 951 -41.54 32.88 10.85
CA THR A 951 -42.30 31.88 10.11
C THR A 951 -41.34 31.07 9.24
N ILE A 952 -41.22 29.78 9.51
CA ILE A 952 -40.40 28.81 8.78
C ILE A 952 -41.27 28.13 7.71
N THR A 953 -40.73 27.96 6.51
CA THR A 953 -41.36 27.16 5.44
C THR A 953 -40.77 25.75 5.45
N ALA A 954 -41.62 24.74 5.65
CA ALA A 954 -41.22 23.35 5.61
C ALA A 954 -40.72 22.94 4.20
N PRO A 955 -39.87 21.92 4.08
CA PRO A 955 -39.42 21.39 2.80
C PRO A 955 -40.59 21.10 1.85
N PRO A 956 -40.44 21.32 0.53
CA PRO A 956 -41.57 21.38 -0.40
C PRO A 956 -42.16 20.01 -0.74
N ASN A 957 -41.39 18.92 -0.63
CA ASN A 957 -41.82 17.59 -1.03
C ASN A 957 -41.02 16.48 -0.32
N ALA A 958 -41.50 15.24 -0.46
CA ALA A 958 -40.94 14.06 0.18
C ALA A 958 -39.57 13.60 -0.40
N TYR A 959 -39.12 14.17 -1.52
CA TYR A 959 -37.83 13.84 -2.12
C TYR A 959 -36.71 14.71 -1.51
N VAL A 960 -37.03 15.95 -1.15
CA VAL A 960 -36.14 16.83 -0.37
C VAL A 960 -36.10 16.41 1.10
N SER A 961 -37.23 16.00 1.66
CA SER A 961 -37.32 15.52 3.04
C SER A 961 -38.26 14.32 3.07
N PRO A 962 -37.73 13.08 3.02
CA PRO A 962 -38.55 11.90 3.29
C PRO A 962 -39.35 12.08 4.59
N PRO A 963 -40.55 11.48 4.69
CA PRO A 963 -41.36 11.60 5.89
C PRO A 963 -40.56 11.16 7.12
N GLY A 964 -40.54 11.98 8.17
CA GLY A 964 -39.73 11.69 9.36
C GLY A 964 -39.63 12.82 10.37
N TRP A 965 -39.01 12.52 11.50
CA TRP A 965 -38.74 13.45 12.59
C TRP A 965 -37.40 14.17 12.40
N HIS A 966 -37.36 15.45 12.75
CA HIS A 966 -36.19 16.30 12.65
C HIS A 966 -35.99 17.09 13.93
N GLN A 967 -34.75 17.22 14.38
CA GLN A 967 -34.36 18.20 15.40
C GLN A 967 -34.31 19.58 14.74
N LEU A 968 -35.21 20.48 15.17
CA LEU A 968 -35.22 21.89 14.79
C LEU A 968 -34.30 22.67 15.71
N PHE A 969 -33.25 23.27 15.14
CA PHE A 969 -32.32 24.15 15.84
C PHE A 969 -32.42 25.58 15.32
N ILE A 970 -32.27 26.53 16.25
CA ILE A 970 -32.10 27.95 15.96
C ILE A 970 -30.65 28.33 16.27
N LEU A 971 -29.96 28.91 15.30
CA LEU A 971 -28.57 29.30 15.44
C LEU A 971 -28.44 30.81 15.54
N ASP A 972 -27.84 31.25 16.64
CA ASP A 972 -27.46 32.64 16.88
C ASP A 972 -25.96 32.79 16.67
N GLY A 973 -25.57 33.24 15.48
CA GLY A 973 -24.20 33.12 15.00
C GLY A 973 -23.77 31.64 14.89
N PRO A 974 -22.68 31.21 15.55
CA PRO A 974 -22.26 29.81 15.53
C PRO A 974 -23.07 28.93 16.50
N THR A 975 -23.70 29.50 17.53
CA THR A 975 -24.21 28.72 18.67
C THR A 975 -25.65 28.26 18.43
N PRO A 976 -25.93 26.94 18.48
CA PRO A 976 -27.28 26.40 18.34
C PRO A 976 -28.08 26.45 19.65
N SER A 977 -29.40 26.52 19.56
CA SER A 977 -30.32 26.31 20.67
C SER A 977 -30.30 24.86 21.16
N HIS A 978 -31.01 24.55 22.24
CA HIS A 978 -31.55 23.20 22.40
C HIS A 978 -32.59 22.97 21.28
N SER A 979 -32.68 21.77 20.74
CA SER A 979 -33.62 21.45 19.67
C SER A 979 -35.03 21.20 20.17
N ALA A 980 -35.98 21.30 19.24
CA ALA A 980 -37.32 20.72 19.38
C ALA A 980 -37.56 19.73 18.25
N TRP A 981 -38.26 18.63 18.51
CA TRP A 981 -38.63 17.67 17.48
C TRP A 981 -39.80 18.18 16.64
N VAL A 982 -39.66 18.15 15.31
CA VAL A 982 -40.73 18.41 14.35
C VAL A 982 -40.84 17.24 13.39
N ARG A 983 -42.07 16.78 13.17
CA ARG A 983 -42.42 15.73 12.22
C ARG A 983 -42.75 16.39 10.89
N ILE A 984 -42.14 15.94 9.79
CA ILE A 984 -42.34 16.53 8.47
C ILE A 984 -42.88 15.46 7.53
N GLY A 985 -43.94 15.78 6.79
CA GLY A 985 -44.51 14.91 5.75
C GLY A 985 -45.52 13.88 6.25
N GLY A 986 -45.84 13.87 7.55
CA GLY A 986 -46.79 12.95 8.15
C GLY A 986 -46.34 11.49 8.03
N ASP A 987 -47.30 10.56 7.96
CA ASP A 987 -47.05 9.14 7.79
C ASP A 987 -47.83 8.57 6.59
N PRO A 988 -47.34 8.81 5.35
CA PRO A 988 -48.01 8.33 4.14
C PRO A 988 -47.95 6.81 4.00
N GLY A 989 -46.96 6.16 4.64
CA GLY A 989 -46.81 4.70 4.66
C GLY A 989 -47.79 4.00 5.61
N GLN A 990 -48.56 4.77 6.41
CA GLN A 990 -49.45 4.25 7.45
C GLN A 990 -48.73 3.38 8.47
N LEU A 991 -47.45 3.68 8.73
CA LEU A 991 -46.61 2.92 9.64
C LEU A 991 -47.16 2.95 11.06
N GLY A 992 -47.74 4.06 11.53
CA GLY A 992 -48.35 4.19 12.85
C GLY A 992 -49.58 3.31 13.08
N ASN A 993 -50.15 2.74 12.02
CA ASN A 993 -51.20 1.72 12.07
C ASN A 993 -50.64 0.30 11.80
N TRP A 994 -49.32 0.15 11.66
CA TRP A 994 -48.63 -1.09 11.37
C TRP A 994 -47.59 -1.45 12.46
N PRO A 995 -47.44 -2.74 12.79
CA PRO A 995 -48.29 -3.85 12.33
C PRO A 995 -49.65 -3.86 13.05
N ASP A 996 -50.68 -4.36 12.39
CA ASP A 996 -52.02 -4.54 12.98
C ASP A 996 -52.12 -5.92 13.64
N TYR A 997 -51.34 -6.10 14.70
CA TYR A 997 -51.32 -7.31 15.52
C TYR A 997 -51.53 -6.94 17.00
N PRO A 998 -52.16 -7.81 17.82
CA PRO A 998 -52.42 -7.52 19.24
C PRO A 998 -51.16 -7.27 20.07
N ASP A 999 -50.02 -7.83 19.66
CA ASP A 999 -48.75 -7.73 20.39
C ASP A 999 -47.98 -6.42 20.13
N PHE A 1000 -48.49 -5.55 19.25
CA PHE A 1000 -47.81 -4.32 18.84
C PHE A 1000 -48.68 -3.08 19.05
N THR A 1001 -48.06 -2.01 19.54
CA THR A 1001 -48.70 -0.72 19.75
C THR A 1001 -48.76 0.06 18.44
N THR A 1002 -49.95 0.57 18.14
CA THR A 1002 -50.22 1.46 17.01
C THR A 1002 -50.40 2.90 17.50
N PRO A 1003 -49.36 3.75 17.44
CA PRO A 1003 -49.44 5.14 17.92
C PRO A 1003 -50.27 6.05 17.00
N GLY A 1004 -50.68 5.56 15.83
CA GLY A 1004 -51.42 6.31 14.83
C GLY A 1004 -50.53 7.17 13.92
N VAL A 1005 -51.17 7.69 12.88
CA VAL A 1005 -50.55 8.38 11.74
C VAL A 1005 -50.49 9.89 11.87
#